data_AF-A0A6A6D879-F1
#
_entry.id   AF-A0A6A6D879-F1
#
_cell.length_a   1.000
_cell.length_b   1.000
_cell.length_c   1.000
_cell.angle_alpha   90.00
_cell.angle_beta   90.00
_cell.angle_gamma   90.00
#
_symmetry.space_group_name_H-M   'P 1'
#
loop_
_entity.id
_entity.type
_entity.pdbx_description
1 polymer ?
#
loop_
_entity_poly.entity_id
_entity_poly.type
_entity_poly.pdbx_seq_one_letter_code
_entity_poly.pdbx_strand_id
1 'polypeptide(L)'
;MGKRPDINAKTERGAMVAYRAAGIGHGLANKRLRSEAFQGTIPSRSKEILKHDDHTIGLAGAFEMVAATTMLDDAHNEIPIHPNDYNMHTLERIGDDNIVVICLPSGVYGTSSVATVAIQVPSSFRSIQFCLMMGIGGEVPSRGADIRLGDTTVSELTSTSRGVVQYNYGKTVREDHFERTGTLNKLQQVLLTAVAKLQTDLLHNSRISAYLPWIVAERPITSSSLAHHGQQQDRLFQPSSDHVRSRSAYDGYDAAQATNDPMVPYGVITCGSDALDRTYEEAMERIKCQDENSQKLATHVLSWITYAKRPLKTRELRHALAAKVGEAELGEENIPAIQDMVSACAGLVTVDEESDIIRLVHYATREYFERTQITWFADAEVDIATTCITYLSFNAFKAGFCSTDEEFEERLRLNPFYDYAARYWGNHACAASIEADQLVLGLLSSEAKVSSCSQAMLASRQSSCNSGYSQRVPKQMRGAHLAAYFGLRGVIIALAENGHDLNAKNTFGRTPLSYAAERGHEVVVKQLLTKDGIDPNSKDRSGQTPLSCAAEKGREAVVKLLLAKVGIDLDSKDYGGRTPLSYAAEKGYEAVVKLLLTGDGINSNSKDYGGRTPLMYAAEKGHEAVVKLLLAKVGIDPDSKDYGGRTPLSYAAEKGHEAVVKLLLTGDGIDSDSKDYGGRTPLLYAAEKGHEAVVKLLLTGDGIDSDSKDYGGRTPLLYAAEKGHEAVVKLMLVCSDVKINSKDSNGRTPLWWAVVRGHDTVVKLLLLENGVDVNAQGSFYGNALQAASERGHEKVVRMLLENGADVNAQGGGYGNALQTASERGHEKVVQMLLENGADVNTQGGGYGNALQTASERGHEKVVQMLLENGADVNAQGSGYGNALQTASERGYEKVVQILLENGVDVNAQGGGYSNALQTASERGHKKVVQALLKKGADVNAQSGGYGNALQAASKGGHEEVVQVLLENGADVNAQGGWYGNALQAASKGGHERVVRMLLKNGADANVHGSYYGNTLQTTSLRNFSKRKAVEVAVDRLGKRSKS
;
A
#
# COMPACT_ATOMS: atom_id res chain seq x y z
N MET A 1 6.05 12.05 48.42
CA MET A 1 5.58 10.66 48.60
C MET A 1 4.07 10.63 48.35
N GLY A 2 3.66 10.45 47.10
CA GLY A 2 2.26 10.22 46.72
C GLY A 2 2.16 8.81 46.14
N LYS A 3 1.39 7.94 46.79
CA LYS A 3 1.19 6.54 46.38
C LYS A 3 0.51 6.51 45.01
N ARG A 4 1.15 5.86 44.03
CA ARG A 4 0.49 5.41 42.79
C ARG A 4 -0.68 4.49 43.17
N PRO A 5 -1.87 4.61 42.56
CA PRO A 5 -2.91 3.61 42.73
C PRO A 5 -2.46 2.31 42.06
N ASP A 6 -2.60 1.22 42.79
CA ASP A 6 -2.11 -0.11 42.45
C ASP A 6 -2.94 -0.71 41.31
N ILE A 7 -2.42 -0.62 40.08
CA ILE A 7 -3.09 -1.10 38.86
C ILE A 7 -3.29 -2.62 38.90
N ASN A 8 -2.42 -3.36 39.59
CA ASN A 8 -2.52 -4.83 39.68
C ASN A 8 -3.69 -5.31 40.55
N ALA A 9 -4.11 -4.52 41.54
CA ALA A 9 -5.18 -4.90 42.46
C ALA A 9 -6.58 -4.82 41.82
N LYS A 10 -6.80 -3.97 40.81
CA LYS A 10 -8.06 -3.91 40.05
C LYS A 10 -8.15 -5.04 39.02
N THR A 11 -7.01 -5.47 38.47
CA THR A 11 -6.98 -6.48 37.40
C THR A 11 -7.01 -7.92 37.92
N GLU A 12 -6.50 -8.20 39.13
CA GLU A 12 -6.71 -9.51 39.80
C GLU A 12 -8.19 -9.73 40.20
N ARG A 13 -8.95 -8.66 40.47
CA ARG A 13 -10.36 -8.76 40.92
C ARG A 13 -11.33 -9.09 39.79
N GLY A 14 -11.11 -8.56 38.58
CA GLY A 14 -11.87 -8.93 37.38
C GLY A 14 -11.81 -10.42 37.03
N ALA A 15 -10.74 -11.14 37.41
CA ALA A 15 -10.65 -12.59 37.26
C ALA A 15 -11.49 -13.36 38.30
N MET A 16 -11.75 -12.78 39.47
CA MET A 16 -12.61 -13.37 40.50
C MET A 16 -14.10 -13.30 40.10
N VAL A 17 -14.49 -12.30 39.33
CA VAL A 17 -15.83 -12.19 38.72
C VAL A 17 -16.09 -13.34 37.75
N ALA A 18 -15.10 -13.70 36.92
CA ALA A 18 -15.16 -14.86 36.03
C ALA A 18 -15.29 -16.20 36.80
N TYR A 19 -14.72 -16.28 38.02
CA TYR A 19 -14.84 -17.46 38.89
C TYR A 19 -16.26 -17.66 39.43
N ARG A 20 -16.99 -16.58 39.72
CA ARG A 20 -18.43 -16.68 40.08
C ARG A 20 -19.28 -17.06 38.85
N ALA A 21 -18.88 -16.68 37.63
CA ALA A 21 -19.64 -16.95 36.39
C ALA A 21 -19.59 -18.40 35.94
N ALA A 22 -18.42 -19.01 36.07
CA ALA A 22 -18.20 -20.38 35.63
C ALA A 22 -18.84 -21.43 36.57
N GLY A 23 -19.26 -21.05 37.79
CA GLY A 23 -19.66 -21.99 38.86
C GLY A 23 -21.12 -22.46 38.89
N ILE A 24 -22.00 -21.97 38.02
CA ILE A 24 -23.46 -22.26 38.08
C ILE A 24 -23.98 -22.63 36.69
N GLY A 25 -23.28 -23.53 36.00
CA GLY A 25 -23.61 -24.01 34.65
C GLY A 25 -24.28 -25.39 34.63
N HIS A 26 -25.00 -25.78 35.68
CA HIS A 26 -25.74 -27.04 35.69
C HIS A 26 -27.06 -26.83 36.41
N GLY A 27 -28.17 -26.73 35.68
CA GLY A 27 -29.52 -26.99 36.21
C GLY A 27 -30.52 -25.83 36.28
N LEU A 28 -30.61 -24.94 35.28
CA LEU A 28 -31.77 -24.05 35.11
C LEU A 28 -32.19 -23.90 33.63
N ALA A 29 -32.63 -25.00 33.01
CA ALA A 29 -33.25 -24.96 31.69
C ALA A 29 -34.46 -25.90 31.60
N ASN A 30 -35.56 -25.56 32.30
CA ASN A 30 -36.88 -26.11 31.98
C ASN A 30 -38.04 -25.33 32.63
N LYS A 31 -38.58 -24.32 31.93
CA LYS A 31 -40.03 -24.13 31.71
C LYS A 31 -40.32 -22.81 30.99
N ARG A 32 -41.17 -22.90 29.96
CA ARG A 32 -41.95 -21.78 29.40
C ARG A 32 -42.66 -21.03 30.53
N LEU A 33 -42.40 -19.74 30.67
CA LEU A 33 -43.37 -18.79 31.23
C LEU A 33 -43.89 -17.93 30.09
N ARG A 34 -45.14 -18.22 29.69
CA ARG A 34 -46.02 -17.25 29.05
C ARG A 34 -46.19 -16.05 29.97
N SER A 35 -46.46 -14.90 29.37
CA SER A 35 -46.93 -13.68 30.01
C SER A 35 -47.87 -13.97 31.18
N GLU A 36 -47.42 -13.71 32.40
CA GLU A 36 -48.26 -13.34 33.53
C GLU A 36 -47.38 -12.67 34.59
N ALA A 37 -47.93 -11.60 35.18
CA ALA A 37 -47.24 -10.63 36.00
C ALA A 37 -46.40 -11.26 37.13
N PHE A 38 -45.09 -10.97 37.16
CA PHE A 38 -44.28 -11.14 38.35
C PHE A 38 -43.98 -9.76 38.97
N GLN A 39 -44.86 -9.36 39.88
CA GLN A 39 -44.49 -8.48 40.99
C GLN A 39 -43.60 -9.31 41.93
N GLY A 40 -42.30 -9.34 41.64
CA GLY A 40 -41.26 -9.86 42.54
C GLY A 40 -40.23 -8.76 42.76
N THR A 41 -39.87 -8.51 44.02
CA THR A 41 -39.05 -7.40 44.50
C THR A 41 -37.77 -7.16 43.67
N ILE A 42 -37.70 -5.98 43.06
CA ILE A 42 -36.52 -5.41 42.38
C ILE A 42 -35.36 -5.34 43.39
N PRO A 43 -34.12 -5.72 43.05
CA PRO A 43 -32.95 -5.46 43.90
C PRO A 43 -32.91 -3.95 44.21
N SER A 44 -32.76 -3.57 45.47
CA SER A 44 -32.74 -2.16 45.85
C SER A 44 -31.60 -1.44 45.13
N ARG A 45 -31.92 -0.62 44.12
CA ARG A 45 -30.93 0.20 43.40
C ARG A 45 -30.13 1.02 44.42
N SER A 46 -28.80 0.91 44.37
CA SER A 46 -27.94 1.69 45.25
C SER A 46 -28.13 3.19 44.95
N LYS A 47 -28.15 4.02 46.00
CA LYS A 47 -28.27 5.49 45.86
C LYS A 47 -26.95 6.18 45.49
N GLU A 48 -25.89 5.42 45.23
CA GLU A 48 -24.61 5.97 44.80
C GLU A 48 -24.70 6.44 43.33
N ILE A 49 -24.36 7.71 43.10
CA ILE A 49 -24.31 8.29 41.76
C ILE A 49 -22.91 8.00 41.18
N LEU A 50 -22.80 6.93 40.40
CA LEU A 50 -21.58 6.56 39.68
C LEU A 50 -21.51 7.24 38.31
N LYS A 51 -20.31 7.55 37.83
CA LYS A 51 -20.02 8.16 36.52
C LYS A 51 -19.50 7.11 35.54
N HIS A 52 -19.46 7.45 34.25
CA HIS A 52 -18.94 6.55 33.20
C HIS A 52 -17.53 6.02 33.49
N ASP A 53 -16.67 6.83 34.09
CA ASP A 53 -15.28 6.46 34.38
C ASP A 53 -15.13 5.52 35.58
N ASP A 54 -16.20 5.31 36.36
CA ASP A 54 -16.18 4.40 37.50
C ASP A 54 -16.36 2.93 37.08
N HIS A 55 -16.71 2.68 35.81
CA HIS A 55 -16.88 1.34 35.24
C HIS A 55 -15.62 0.90 34.51
N THR A 56 -15.10 -0.28 34.85
CA THR A 56 -13.76 -0.71 34.43
C THR A 56 -13.73 -2.00 33.64
N ILE A 57 -14.84 -2.74 33.62
CA ILE A 57 -14.96 -4.04 32.94
C ILE A 57 -16.23 -4.05 32.09
N GLY A 58 -16.11 -4.46 30.83
CA GLY A 58 -17.24 -4.72 29.94
C GLY A 58 -17.53 -6.22 29.81
N LEU A 59 -18.81 -6.60 29.78
CA LEU A 59 -19.26 -7.99 29.65
C LEU A 59 -20.29 -8.07 28.52
N ALA A 60 -20.07 -8.92 27.51
CA ALA A 60 -20.97 -9.02 26.35
C ALA A 60 -21.42 -10.47 26.09
N GLY A 61 -22.73 -10.68 25.89
CA GLY A 61 -23.32 -12.01 25.68
C GLY A 61 -24.77 -11.98 25.18
N ALA A 62 -25.33 -13.15 24.85
CA ALA A 62 -26.68 -13.29 24.29
C ALA A 62 -27.70 -13.91 25.28
N PHE A 63 -27.58 -15.20 25.58
CA PHE A 63 -28.60 -15.97 26.31
C PHE A 63 -28.28 -16.14 27.80
N GLU A 64 -27.02 -15.99 28.17
CA GLU A 64 -26.46 -16.20 29.51
C GLU A 64 -26.66 -14.99 30.44
N MET A 65 -27.39 -13.98 29.96
CA MET A 65 -27.67 -12.74 30.69
C MET A 65 -28.41 -12.98 32.00
N VAL A 66 -29.23 -14.03 32.10
CA VAL A 66 -29.88 -14.40 33.36
C VAL A 66 -28.82 -14.86 34.37
N ALA A 67 -27.92 -15.78 34.01
CA ALA A 67 -26.85 -16.22 34.91
C ALA A 67 -25.94 -15.05 35.31
N ALA A 68 -25.53 -14.23 34.34
CA ALA A 68 -24.73 -13.03 34.58
C ALA A 68 -25.39 -12.05 35.56
N THR A 69 -26.70 -11.79 35.37
CA THR A 69 -27.46 -10.88 36.23
C THR A 69 -27.82 -11.48 37.59
N THR A 70 -27.81 -12.81 37.73
CA THR A 70 -28.08 -13.47 39.02
C THR A 70 -26.85 -13.49 39.93
N MET A 71 -25.65 -13.24 39.40
CA MET A 71 -24.40 -13.21 40.16
C MET A 71 -24.01 -11.83 40.71
N LEU A 72 -24.87 -10.84 40.49
CA LEU A 72 -24.64 -9.45 40.83
C LEU A 72 -24.98 -9.17 42.29
N ASP A 73 -24.24 -8.23 42.86
CA ASP A 73 -24.49 -7.78 44.23
C ASP A 73 -25.48 -6.60 44.24
N ASP A 74 -25.38 -5.64 43.30
CA ASP A 74 -26.29 -4.47 43.19
C ASP A 74 -26.42 -3.93 41.74
N ALA A 75 -27.55 -3.28 41.43
CA ALA A 75 -27.79 -2.58 40.15
C ALA A 75 -27.72 -1.05 40.32
N HIS A 76 -27.07 -0.37 39.37
CA HIS A 76 -26.88 1.09 39.36
C HIS A 76 -27.96 1.81 38.54
N ASN A 77 -28.08 3.13 38.72
CA ASN A 77 -28.97 3.97 37.92
C ASN A 77 -28.40 4.19 36.51
N GLU A 78 -29.30 4.36 35.53
CA GLU A 78 -28.94 4.62 34.14
C GLU A 78 -28.15 5.93 33.97
N ILE A 79 -27.12 5.90 33.12
CA ILE A 79 -26.23 7.04 32.83
C ILE A 79 -26.37 7.43 31.35
N PRO A 80 -26.38 8.74 30.98
CA PRO A 80 -26.54 9.18 29.59
C PRO A 80 -25.46 8.65 28.63
N ILE A 81 -25.83 7.94 27.57
CA ILE A 81 -24.91 7.31 26.60
C ILE A 81 -24.56 8.21 25.41
N HIS A 82 -23.41 7.95 24.77
CA HIS A 82 -22.91 8.73 23.62
C HIS A 82 -23.77 8.49 22.36
N PRO A 83 -24.02 9.49 21.48
CA PRO A 83 -24.90 9.35 20.30
C PRO A 83 -24.52 8.28 19.27
N ASN A 84 -23.30 7.76 19.34
CA ASN A 84 -22.76 6.73 18.44
C ASN A 84 -22.75 5.33 19.09
N ASP A 85 -23.28 5.21 20.31
CA ASP A 85 -23.43 3.95 21.03
C ASP A 85 -24.91 3.61 21.10
N TYR A 86 -25.32 2.64 20.28
CA TYR A 86 -26.71 2.20 20.17
C TYR A 86 -27.02 0.98 21.03
N ASN A 87 -26.07 0.58 21.89
CA ASN A 87 -26.22 -0.61 22.71
C ASN A 87 -27.11 -0.32 23.93
N MET A 88 -27.88 -1.33 24.33
CA MET A 88 -28.53 -1.33 25.64
C MET A 88 -27.55 -1.83 26.69
N HIS A 89 -27.29 -0.99 27.68
CA HIS A 89 -26.37 -1.28 28.78
C HIS A 89 -27.12 -1.50 30.07
N THR A 90 -26.70 -2.49 30.85
CA THR A 90 -27.04 -2.59 32.27
C THR A 90 -25.80 -2.31 33.10
N LEU A 91 -25.93 -1.40 34.07
CA LEU A 91 -24.83 -0.97 34.93
C LEU A 91 -24.94 -1.63 36.29
N GLU A 92 -23.94 -2.42 36.64
CA GLU A 92 -24.07 -3.40 37.71
C GLU A 92 -22.79 -3.50 38.54
N ARG A 93 -22.87 -4.13 39.71
CA ARG A 93 -21.73 -4.35 40.61
C ARG A 93 -21.57 -5.84 40.93
N ILE A 94 -20.33 -6.32 40.83
CA ILE A 94 -19.93 -7.63 41.37
C ILE A 94 -18.72 -7.39 42.28
N GLY A 95 -18.86 -7.68 43.58
CA GLY A 95 -17.89 -7.33 44.61
C GLY A 95 -17.71 -5.82 44.72
N ASP A 96 -16.45 -5.39 44.63
CA ASP A 96 -16.07 -3.97 44.63
C ASP A 96 -16.00 -3.37 43.20
N ASP A 97 -16.26 -4.15 42.15
CA ASP A 97 -16.05 -3.75 40.76
C ASP A 97 -17.35 -3.37 40.05
N ASN A 98 -17.35 -2.21 39.37
CA ASN A 98 -18.46 -1.74 38.56
C ASN A 98 -18.31 -2.22 37.10
N ILE A 99 -19.36 -2.84 36.59
CA ILE A 99 -19.37 -3.59 35.34
C ILE A 99 -20.44 -3.02 34.41
N VAL A 100 -20.11 -2.96 33.12
CA VAL A 100 -21.08 -2.67 32.05
C VAL A 100 -21.42 -3.97 31.35
N VAL A 101 -22.69 -4.36 31.40
CA VAL A 101 -23.19 -5.56 30.73
C VAL A 101 -23.95 -5.15 29.47
N ILE A 102 -23.56 -5.73 28.34
CA ILE A 102 -24.14 -5.44 27.02
C ILE A 102 -24.78 -6.68 26.42
N CYS A 103 -26.05 -6.54 26.06
CA CYS A 103 -26.83 -7.58 25.41
C CYS A 103 -26.74 -7.46 23.88
N LEU A 104 -26.63 -8.60 23.21
CA LEU A 104 -26.84 -8.67 21.77
C LEU A 104 -28.32 -8.39 21.41
N PRO A 105 -28.58 -7.75 20.24
CA PRO A 105 -29.94 -7.65 19.72
C PRO A 105 -30.59 -9.02 19.55
N SER A 106 -31.90 -9.09 19.81
CA SER A 106 -32.66 -10.34 19.69
C SER A 106 -32.48 -10.98 18.31
N GLY A 107 -32.14 -12.27 18.27
CA GLY A 107 -31.92 -13.04 17.04
C GLY A 107 -30.53 -12.90 16.42
N VAL A 108 -29.62 -12.12 17.01
CA VAL A 108 -28.23 -11.94 16.54
C VAL A 108 -27.28 -12.77 17.41
N TYR A 109 -26.40 -13.56 16.78
CA TYR A 109 -25.44 -14.46 17.42
C TYR A 109 -24.09 -14.46 16.68
N GLY A 110 -23.06 -15.06 17.30
CA GLY A 110 -21.72 -15.24 16.70
C GLY A 110 -20.66 -14.24 17.17
N THR A 111 -19.39 -14.64 17.06
CA THR A 111 -18.22 -13.91 17.58
C THR A 111 -18.05 -12.52 16.97
N SER A 112 -18.24 -12.37 15.67
CA SER A 112 -18.20 -11.07 14.97
C SER A 112 -19.28 -10.11 15.46
N SER A 113 -20.47 -10.62 15.78
CA SER A 113 -21.59 -9.82 16.28
C SER A 113 -21.34 -9.32 17.70
N VAL A 114 -20.84 -10.19 18.59
CA VAL A 114 -20.43 -9.81 19.95
C VAL A 114 -19.26 -8.82 19.91
N ALA A 115 -18.29 -9.01 19.00
CA ALA A 115 -17.16 -8.09 18.84
C ALA A 115 -17.61 -6.71 18.34
N THR A 116 -18.58 -6.66 17.42
CA THR A 116 -19.12 -5.40 16.88
C THR A 116 -19.79 -4.56 17.98
N VAL A 117 -20.56 -5.21 18.85
CA VAL A 117 -21.19 -4.56 20.01
C VAL A 117 -20.14 -4.12 21.03
N ALA A 118 -19.16 -4.99 21.35
CA ALA A 118 -18.10 -4.70 22.30
C ALA A 118 -17.17 -3.54 21.88
N ILE A 119 -16.94 -3.33 20.57
CA ILE A 119 -16.09 -2.25 20.03
C ILE A 119 -16.71 -0.86 20.25
N GLN A 120 -18.03 -0.76 20.39
CA GLN A 120 -18.72 0.52 20.58
C GLN A 120 -18.70 1.00 22.04
N VAL A 121 -18.51 0.08 23.00
CA VAL A 121 -18.56 0.34 24.45
C VAL A 121 -17.55 1.39 24.93
N PRO A 122 -16.27 1.42 24.46
CA PRO A 122 -15.31 2.43 24.90
C PRO A 122 -15.68 3.86 24.49
N SER A 123 -16.62 4.04 23.56
CA SER A 123 -17.11 5.37 23.17
C SER A 123 -17.98 6.03 24.25
N SER A 124 -18.70 5.22 25.04
CA SER A 124 -19.49 5.66 26.20
C SER A 124 -18.78 5.46 27.55
N PHE A 125 -17.90 4.46 27.67
CA PHE A 125 -17.20 4.10 28.92
C PHE A 125 -15.68 4.03 28.70
N ARG A 126 -15.02 5.18 28.83
CA ARG A 126 -13.58 5.34 28.48
C ARG A 126 -12.61 4.59 29.40
N SER A 127 -13.05 4.21 30.59
CA SER A 127 -12.23 3.52 31.59
C SER A 127 -12.21 1.99 31.42
N ILE A 128 -12.98 1.46 30.48
CA ILE A 128 -12.96 0.03 30.12
C ILE A 128 -11.77 -0.24 29.20
N GLN A 129 -10.82 -1.06 29.68
CA GLN A 129 -9.62 -1.42 28.91
C GLN A 129 -9.72 -2.78 28.20
N PHE A 130 -10.67 -3.62 28.62
CA PHE A 130 -10.95 -4.91 28.00
C PHE A 130 -12.42 -5.30 28.22
N CYS A 131 -13.00 -5.99 27.22
CA CYS A 131 -14.34 -6.57 27.30
C CYS A 131 -14.22 -8.09 27.31
N LEU A 132 -14.93 -8.74 28.24
CA LEU A 132 -15.03 -10.18 28.32
C LEU A 132 -16.26 -10.63 27.52
N MET A 133 -16.04 -11.51 26.55
CA MET A 133 -17.10 -12.13 25.77
C MET A 133 -17.54 -13.38 26.53
N MET A 134 -18.80 -13.45 26.94
CA MET A 134 -19.36 -14.63 27.57
C MET A 134 -20.20 -15.40 26.57
N GLY A 135 -19.92 -16.70 26.49
CA GLY A 135 -20.76 -17.69 25.84
C GLY A 135 -20.39 -19.04 26.40
N ILE A 136 -21.40 -19.84 26.76
CA ILE A 136 -21.18 -21.26 27.02
C ILE A 136 -21.19 -21.94 25.65
N GLY A 137 -20.27 -22.88 25.42
CA GLY A 137 -20.45 -23.85 24.35
C GLY A 137 -21.66 -24.72 24.66
N GLY A 138 -22.84 -24.28 24.22
CA GLY A 138 -24.12 -25.00 24.13
C GLY A 138 -24.72 -25.53 25.44
N GLU A 139 -25.87 -24.98 25.85
CA GLU A 139 -26.83 -25.69 26.70
C GLU A 139 -27.43 -26.93 25.99
N VAL A 140 -28.06 -27.81 26.77
CA VAL A 140 -28.76 -29.03 26.30
C VAL A 140 -29.97 -28.64 25.41
N PRO A 141 -30.13 -29.24 24.21
CA PRO A 141 -31.16 -28.83 23.24
C PRO A 141 -32.60 -28.98 23.75
N SER A 142 -33.48 -28.05 23.36
CA SER A 142 -34.94 -28.16 23.52
C SER A 142 -35.66 -27.94 22.19
N ARG A 143 -36.92 -28.40 22.08
CA ARG A 143 -37.73 -28.50 20.85
C ARG A 143 -37.95 -27.20 20.04
N GLY A 144 -37.42 -26.05 20.44
CA GLY A 144 -37.76 -24.74 19.84
C GLY A 144 -36.61 -23.78 19.55
N ALA A 145 -35.35 -24.12 19.84
CA ALA A 145 -34.20 -23.30 19.48
C ALA A 145 -32.97 -24.21 19.27
N ASP A 146 -32.36 -24.12 18.08
CA ASP A 146 -31.18 -24.88 17.68
C ASP A 146 -29.99 -23.93 17.61
N ILE A 147 -29.01 -24.05 18.51
CA ILE A 147 -27.72 -23.36 18.41
C ILE A 147 -26.59 -24.34 18.74
N ARG A 148 -25.55 -24.31 17.91
CA ARG A 148 -24.48 -25.30 17.78
C ARG A 148 -23.15 -24.84 18.38
N LEU A 149 -22.33 -25.81 18.78
CA LEU A 149 -20.95 -25.65 19.25
C LEU A 149 -19.99 -25.46 18.06
N GLY A 150 -19.15 -24.44 18.13
CA GLY A 150 -18.05 -24.21 17.19
C GLY A 150 -17.29 -22.94 17.55
N ASP A 151 -15.98 -23.01 17.48
CA ASP A 151 -15.01 -21.90 17.49
C ASP A 151 -14.39 -21.53 18.85
N THR A 152 -13.10 -21.89 18.96
CA THR A 152 -12.07 -21.41 19.91
C THR A 152 -11.77 -22.33 21.10
N THR A 153 -10.56 -22.94 21.09
CA THR A 153 -9.95 -23.57 22.27
C THR A 153 -8.89 -22.63 22.84
N VAL A 154 -8.93 -22.39 24.16
CA VAL A 154 -7.85 -21.67 24.87
C VAL A 154 -6.75 -22.68 25.16
N SER A 155 -5.58 -22.55 24.50
CA SER A 155 -4.42 -23.42 24.75
C SER A 155 -3.53 -22.83 25.85
N GLU A 156 -2.94 -23.71 26.65
CA GLU A 156 -1.89 -23.38 27.61
C GLU A 156 -0.60 -22.97 26.88
N LEU A 157 0.22 -22.14 27.51
CA LEU A 157 1.49 -21.64 26.97
C LEU A 157 2.49 -22.78 26.79
N THR A 158 2.80 -23.11 25.54
CA THR A 158 3.92 -24.02 25.21
C THR A 158 5.04 -23.22 24.53
N SER A 159 6.24 -23.80 24.43
CA SER A 159 7.38 -23.18 23.72
C SER A 159 7.07 -22.82 22.25
N THR A 160 5.98 -23.33 21.70
CA THR A 160 5.53 -23.22 20.30
C THR A 160 4.23 -22.40 20.09
N SER A 161 3.52 -21.99 21.15
CA SER A 161 2.26 -21.23 21.07
C SER A 161 2.25 -20.02 22.02
N ARG A 162 1.98 -18.82 21.50
CA ARG A 162 2.01 -17.54 22.26
C ARG A 162 0.63 -16.89 22.50
N GLY A 163 -0.47 -17.64 22.39
CA GLY A 163 -1.84 -17.11 22.55
C GLY A 163 -2.93 -18.12 22.15
N VAL A 164 -4.16 -17.64 21.95
CA VAL A 164 -5.30 -18.45 21.48
C VAL A 164 -5.00 -19.00 20.07
N VAL A 165 -5.10 -20.32 19.91
CA VAL A 165 -4.74 -21.03 18.69
C VAL A 165 -6.01 -21.36 17.91
N GLN A 166 -6.02 -20.99 16.63
CA GLN A 166 -7.11 -21.35 15.71
C GLN A 166 -6.67 -22.58 14.91
N TYR A 167 -7.53 -23.59 14.87
CA TYR A 167 -7.35 -24.79 14.05
C TYR A 167 -8.25 -24.73 12.83
N ASN A 168 -7.83 -25.37 11.73
CA ASN A 168 -8.72 -25.63 10.61
C ASN A 168 -9.87 -26.53 11.09
N TYR A 169 -10.99 -26.43 10.41
CA TYR A 169 -12.24 -27.13 10.71
C TYR A 169 -12.16 -28.67 10.55
N GLY A 170 -10.96 -29.28 10.61
CA GLY A 170 -10.72 -30.72 10.58
C GLY A 170 -11.24 -31.46 9.35
N LYS A 171 -11.62 -30.76 8.28
CA LYS A 171 -12.35 -31.36 7.13
C LYS A 171 -11.91 -30.90 5.74
N THR A 172 -10.96 -29.97 5.63
CA THR A 172 -10.60 -29.35 4.33
C THR A 172 -9.30 -29.83 3.70
N VAL A 173 -8.62 -30.83 4.28
CA VAL A 173 -7.50 -31.52 3.64
C VAL A 173 -7.80 -33.01 3.68
N ARG A 174 -7.47 -33.73 2.61
CA ARG A 174 -7.89 -35.12 2.30
C ARG A 174 -7.42 -36.22 3.29
N GLU A 175 -6.92 -35.88 4.47
CA GLU A 175 -6.48 -36.81 5.50
C GLU A 175 -6.84 -36.23 6.88
N ASP A 176 -7.36 -37.04 7.80
CA ASP A 176 -7.94 -36.69 9.12
C ASP A 176 -6.97 -35.99 10.10
N HIS A 177 -6.45 -34.81 9.76
CA HIS A 177 -5.49 -34.06 10.57
C HIS A 177 -5.90 -32.58 10.75
N PHE A 178 -5.86 -32.12 12.00
CA PHE A 178 -6.03 -30.71 12.37
C PHE A 178 -4.77 -29.92 12.03
N GLU A 179 -4.91 -28.88 11.21
CA GLU A 179 -3.81 -27.96 10.88
C GLU A 179 -4.08 -26.59 11.50
N ARG A 180 -3.07 -25.99 12.14
CA ARG A 180 -3.19 -24.68 12.79
C ARG A 180 -3.33 -23.58 11.74
N THR A 181 -4.48 -22.88 11.73
CA THR A 181 -4.79 -21.81 10.76
C THR A 181 -4.41 -20.43 11.24
N GLY A 182 -4.18 -20.24 12.54
CA GLY A 182 -3.82 -18.93 13.05
C GLY A 182 -3.43 -18.92 14.53
N THR A 183 -2.92 -17.77 14.96
CA THR A 183 -2.73 -17.44 16.37
C THR A 183 -3.21 -16.02 16.61
N LEU A 184 -4.10 -15.83 17.58
CA LEU A 184 -4.50 -14.51 18.06
C LEU A 184 -3.44 -13.94 19.02
N ASN A 185 -3.47 -12.61 19.20
CA ASN A 185 -2.52 -11.85 20.00
C ASN A 185 -2.30 -12.46 21.41
N LYS A 186 -1.09 -12.26 21.94
CA LYS A 186 -0.69 -12.68 23.29
C LYS A 186 -1.68 -12.16 24.33
N LEU A 187 -2.27 -13.05 25.15
CA LEU A 187 -3.05 -12.64 26.32
C LEU A 187 -2.19 -11.74 27.21
N GLN A 188 -2.76 -10.66 27.73
CA GLN A 188 -2.03 -9.78 28.63
C GLN A 188 -1.52 -10.56 29.86
N GLN A 189 -0.31 -10.22 30.32
CA GLN A 189 0.40 -10.93 31.39
C GLN A 189 -0.46 -11.14 32.64
N VAL A 190 -1.37 -10.20 32.93
CA VAL A 190 -2.24 -10.26 34.11
C VAL A 190 -3.30 -11.36 34.00
N LEU A 191 -3.93 -11.53 32.83
CA LEU A 191 -4.89 -12.62 32.60
C LEU A 191 -4.19 -13.98 32.70
N LEU A 192 -2.96 -14.10 32.19
CA LEU A 192 -2.17 -15.32 32.29
C LEU A 192 -1.81 -15.66 33.75
N THR A 193 -1.51 -14.64 34.56
CA THR A 193 -1.20 -14.79 35.99
C THR A 193 -2.46 -15.19 36.78
N ALA A 194 -3.61 -14.60 36.42
CA ALA A 194 -4.89 -14.93 37.02
C ALA A 194 -5.34 -16.36 36.67
N VAL A 195 -5.18 -16.79 35.41
CA VAL A 195 -5.46 -18.18 34.97
C VAL A 195 -4.58 -19.18 35.73
N ALA A 196 -3.29 -18.89 35.90
CA ALA A 196 -2.39 -19.77 36.68
C ALA A 196 -2.83 -19.87 38.15
N LYS A 197 -3.20 -18.74 38.78
CA LYS A 197 -3.74 -18.72 40.15
C LYS A 197 -5.07 -19.49 40.27
N LEU A 198 -5.95 -19.33 39.28
CA LEU A 198 -7.22 -20.07 39.15
C LEU A 198 -7.00 -21.58 39.03
N GLN A 199 -6.08 -22.02 38.18
CA GLN A 199 -5.71 -23.43 38.04
C GLN A 199 -5.20 -24.01 39.36
N THR A 200 -4.41 -23.21 40.10
CA THR A 200 -3.88 -23.60 41.42
C THR A 200 -4.99 -23.70 42.48
N ASP A 201 -5.95 -22.77 42.50
CA ASP A 201 -7.09 -22.78 43.43
C ASP A 201 -8.09 -23.90 43.11
N LEU A 202 -8.31 -24.23 41.82
CA LEU A 202 -9.14 -25.34 41.36
C LEU A 202 -8.58 -26.71 41.75
N LEU A 203 -7.26 -26.88 41.75
CA LEU A 203 -6.57 -28.11 42.14
C LEU A 203 -6.62 -28.39 43.64
N HIS A 204 -6.75 -27.35 44.47
CA HIS A 204 -6.62 -27.48 45.92
C HIS A 204 -7.93 -27.35 46.73
N ASN A 205 -9.00 -26.75 46.20
CA ASN A 205 -10.38 -26.85 46.73
C ASN A 205 -11.37 -26.09 45.83
N SER A 206 -12.05 -26.78 44.91
CA SER A 206 -13.18 -26.21 44.16
C SER A 206 -14.27 -25.73 45.13
N ARG A 207 -14.52 -24.41 45.19
CA ARG A 207 -15.61 -23.83 46.00
C ARG A 207 -16.98 -23.95 45.33
N ILE A 208 -17.07 -24.50 44.12
CA ILE A 208 -18.31 -24.68 43.35
C ILE A 208 -19.35 -25.49 44.15
N SER A 209 -18.90 -26.53 44.85
CA SER A 209 -19.73 -27.38 45.72
C SER A 209 -20.26 -26.65 46.97
N ALA A 210 -19.64 -25.54 47.38
CA ALA A 210 -20.08 -24.70 48.49
C ALA A 210 -21.03 -23.57 48.07
N TYR A 211 -20.99 -23.13 46.81
CA TYR A 211 -21.87 -22.09 46.28
C TYR A 211 -23.24 -22.62 45.86
N LEU A 212 -23.30 -23.82 45.29
CA LEU A 212 -24.55 -24.47 44.85
C LEU A 212 -25.63 -24.55 45.95
N PRO A 213 -25.32 -24.94 47.21
CA PRO A 213 -26.31 -24.97 48.29
C PRO A 213 -26.83 -23.59 48.70
N TRP A 214 -25.99 -22.55 48.62
CA TRP A 214 -26.36 -21.16 48.98
C TRP A 214 -27.33 -20.56 47.95
N ILE A 215 -27.10 -20.81 46.65
CA ILE A 215 -27.97 -20.36 45.54
C ILE A 215 -29.36 -21.00 45.63
N VAL A 216 -29.43 -22.29 45.96
CA VAL A 216 -30.69 -23.03 46.15
C VAL A 216 -31.46 -22.55 47.39
N ALA A 217 -30.76 -22.04 48.41
CA ALA A 217 -31.35 -21.55 49.66
C ALA A 217 -31.92 -20.13 49.56
N GLU A 218 -31.29 -19.22 48.81
CA GLU A 218 -31.75 -17.82 48.70
C GLU A 218 -32.89 -17.61 47.70
N ARG A 219 -33.13 -18.54 46.76
CA ARG A 219 -34.27 -18.48 45.82
C ARG A 219 -34.89 -19.88 45.62
N PRO A 220 -36.08 -20.16 46.17
CA PRO A 220 -36.70 -21.48 46.05
C PRO A 220 -37.31 -21.63 44.65
N ILE A 221 -36.51 -22.06 43.69
CA ILE A 221 -36.99 -22.60 42.42
C ILE A 221 -36.88 -24.12 42.51
N THR A 222 -37.97 -24.80 42.13
CA THR A 222 -38.25 -26.24 42.28
C THR A 222 -37.03 -27.18 42.29
N SER A 223 -36.81 -27.82 43.45
CA SER A 223 -35.64 -28.64 43.84
C SER A 223 -35.35 -29.93 43.04
N SER A 224 -36.06 -30.25 41.96
CA SER A 224 -35.92 -31.54 41.28
C SER A 224 -34.96 -31.55 40.07
N SER A 225 -34.37 -30.41 39.67
CA SER A 225 -33.54 -30.31 38.44
C SER A 225 -32.06 -30.01 38.68
N LEU A 226 -31.59 -30.07 39.94
CA LEU A 226 -30.25 -29.62 40.36
C LEU A 226 -29.50 -30.67 41.21
N ALA A 227 -29.73 -31.96 40.97
CA ALA A 227 -29.01 -33.02 41.68
C ALA A 227 -27.79 -33.51 40.88
N HIS A 228 -26.62 -33.54 41.52
CA HIS A 228 -25.42 -34.18 40.97
C HIS A 228 -25.65 -35.70 40.89
N HIS A 229 -25.80 -36.25 39.67
CA HIS A 229 -26.22 -37.64 39.43
C HIS A 229 -25.18 -38.73 39.75
N GLY A 230 -24.02 -38.35 40.30
CA GLY A 230 -23.01 -39.26 40.81
C GLY A 230 -21.99 -39.70 39.75
N GLN A 231 -20.76 -39.94 40.21
CA GLN A 231 -19.56 -40.16 39.38
C GLN A 231 -19.65 -41.36 38.41
N GLN A 232 -20.63 -42.25 38.60
CA GLN A 232 -20.83 -43.42 37.71
C GLN A 232 -21.52 -43.08 36.38
N GLN A 233 -22.18 -41.92 36.29
CA GLN A 233 -22.81 -41.43 35.06
C GLN A 233 -21.90 -40.48 34.24
N ASP A 234 -20.81 -40.00 34.83
CA ASP A 234 -19.72 -39.29 34.12
C ASP A 234 -18.65 -40.29 33.70
N ARG A 235 -18.79 -40.89 32.51
CA ARG A 235 -17.78 -41.82 31.96
C ARG A 235 -17.06 -41.18 30.77
N LEU A 236 -15.73 -41.12 30.84
CA LEU A 236 -14.85 -40.67 29.75
C LEU A 236 -14.28 -41.89 29.00
N PHE A 237 -14.32 -41.87 27.67
CA PHE A 237 -13.83 -42.93 26.77
C PHE A 237 -12.39 -42.65 26.31
N GLN A 238 -11.61 -43.70 25.97
CA GLN A 238 -10.24 -43.52 25.49
C GLN A 238 -10.17 -42.93 24.06
N PRO A 239 -9.17 -42.07 23.75
CA PRO A 239 -9.06 -41.42 22.44
C PRO A 239 -8.84 -42.38 21.25
N SER A 240 -8.38 -43.61 21.51
CA SER A 240 -8.09 -44.63 20.50
C SER A 240 -9.25 -45.61 20.24
N SER A 241 -10.43 -45.34 20.80
CA SER A 241 -11.61 -46.21 20.67
C SER A 241 -12.36 -45.94 19.36
N ASP A 242 -12.31 -46.86 18.39
CA ASP A 242 -13.14 -46.77 17.17
C ASP A 242 -14.60 -47.14 17.46
N HIS A 243 -15.50 -46.18 17.33
CA HIS A 243 -16.94 -46.43 17.45
C HIS A 243 -17.49 -47.06 16.16
N VAL A 244 -17.75 -48.37 16.18
CA VAL A 244 -18.31 -49.10 15.03
C VAL A 244 -19.78 -48.70 14.82
N ARG A 245 -20.09 -48.18 13.62
CA ARG A 245 -21.47 -47.92 13.15
C ARG A 245 -22.22 -49.23 12.92
N SER A 246 -23.13 -49.58 13.83
CA SER A 246 -24.16 -50.58 13.53
C SER A 246 -25.54 -49.94 13.36
N ARG A 247 -26.25 -50.38 12.33
CA ARG A 247 -27.67 -50.11 12.11
C ARG A 247 -28.48 -50.99 13.07
N SER A 248 -29.22 -50.32 13.96
CA SER A 248 -30.20 -50.85 14.92
C SER A 248 -29.71 -51.21 16.33
N ALA A 249 -30.64 -50.95 17.24
CA ALA A 249 -30.81 -51.49 18.59
C ALA A 249 -30.37 -50.60 19.78
N TYR A 250 -31.40 -50.24 20.56
CA TYR A 250 -31.34 -50.25 22.02
C TYR A 250 -30.70 -51.56 22.50
N ASP A 251 -29.96 -51.46 23.60
CA ASP A 251 -29.30 -52.53 24.37
C ASP A 251 -27.91 -52.99 23.88
N GLY A 252 -26.90 -52.44 24.56
CA GLY A 252 -25.75 -53.19 25.09
C GLY A 252 -24.47 -53.28 24.25
N TYR A 253 -23.53 -52.33 24.42
CA TYR A 253 -22.07 -52.42 24.20
C TYR A 253 -21.41 -51.20 24.89
N ASP A 254 -20.20 -51.16 25.46
CA ASP A 254 -19.15 -52.15 25.74
C ASP A 254 -18.37 -51.61 26.96
N ALA A 255 -18.22 -52.38 28.04
CA ALA A 255 -17.69 -51.90 29.33
C ALA A 255 -16.15 -51.86 29.41
N ALA A 256 -15.44 -51.93 28.29
CA ALA A 256 -14.02 -52.27 28.29
C ALA A 256 -13.01 -51.09 28.24
N GLN A 257 -13.42 -49.82 28.09
CA GLN A 257 -12.46 -48.70 27.89
C GLN A 257 -12.85 -47.36 28.58
N ALA A 258 -13.46 -47.41 29.75
CA ALA A 258 -13.71 -46.20 30.56
C ALA A 258 -12.48 -45.82 31.41
N THR A 259 -12.10 -44.54 31.43
CA THR A 259 -11.01 -44.00 32.27
C THR A 259 -11.49 -42.85 33.15
N ASN A 260 -10.82 -42.64 34.29
CA ASN A 260 -11.12 -41.56 35.23
C ASN A 260 -10.11 -40.39 35.14
N ASP A 261 -9.24 -40.36 34.13
CA ASP A 261 -8.18 -39.38 33.98
C ASP A 261 -8.51 -38.44 32.81
N PRO A 262 -8.69 -37.12 33.02
CA PRO A 262 -9.14 -36.22 31.97
C PRO A 262 -8.00 -35.90 31.00
N MET A 263 -7.98 -36.56 29.84
CA MET A 263 -7.22 -36.10 28.68
C MET A 263 -8.15 -35.41 27.68
N VAL A 264 -7.74 -34.22 27.22
CA VAL A 264 -8.50 -33.39 26.25
C VAL A 264 -8.76 -34.18 24.96
N PRO A 265 -10.03 -34.48 24.61
CA PRO A 265 -10.35 -35.22 23.40
C PRO A 265 -10.26 -34.30 22.17
N TYR A 266 -9.57 -34.75 21.12
CA TYR A 266 -9.71 -34.21 19.74
C TYR A 266 -10.43 -35.23 18.86
N GLY A 267 -11.52 -35.80 19.38
CA GLY A 267 -12.33 -36.83 18.73
C GLY A 267 -13.78 -36.39 18.58
N VAL A 268 -14.40 -36.80 17.47
CA VAL A 268 -15.75 -36.43 17.03
C VAL A 268 -16.81 -36.78 18.08
N ILE A 269 -17.30 -35.76 18.78
CA ILE A 269 -18.57 -35.81 19.51
C ILE A 269 -19.65 -35.41 18.49
N THR A 270 -20.65 -36.29 18.31
CA THR A 270 -21.74 -36.17 17.33
C THR A 270 -22.34 -34.77 17.29
N CYS A 271 -21.95 -33.99 16.28
CA CYS A 271 -22.33 -32.60 16.10
C CYS A 271 -23.65 -32.52 15.32
N GLY A 272 -24.46 -31.49 15.55
CA GLY A 272 -25.81 -31.31 14.99
C GLY A 272 -25.94 -31.23 13.46
N SER A 273 -24.95 -31.69 12.68
CA SER A 273 -25.06 -31.87 11.23
C SER A 273 -26.34 -32.61 10.87
N ASP A 274 -26.67 -33.68 11.58
CA ASP A 274 -27.82 -34.53 11.23
C ASP A 274 -29.17 -33.81 11.30
N ALA A 275 -29.32 -32.74 12.10
CA ALA A 275 -30.56 -31.97 12.20
C ALA A 275 -30.73 -30.95 11.07
N LEU A 276 -29.68 -30.18 10.71
CA LEU A 276 -29.78 -29.31 9.53
C LEU A 276 -29.71 -30.12 8.23
N ASP A 277 -28.92 -31.20 8.20
CA ASP A 277 -28.88 -32.14 7.09
C ASP A 277 -30.30 -32.69 6.87
N ARG A 278 -31.04 -33.07 7.92
CA ARG A 278 -32.47 -33.41 7.81
C ARG A 278 -33.34 -32.26 7.30
N THR A 279 -33.16 -31.02 7.76
CA THR A 279 -33.97 -29.89 7.23
C THR A 279 -33.68 -29.57 5.77
N TYR A 280 -32.43 -29.74 5.32
CA TYR A 280 -32.03 -29.57 3.93
C TYR A 280 -32.45 -30.79 3.09
N GLU A 281 -32.40 -32.01 3.63
CA GLU A 281 -32.99 -33.22 3.05
C GLU A 281 -34.50 -33.03 2.85
N GLU A 282 -35.22 -32.58 3.88
CA GLU A 282 -36.66 -32.26 3.80
C GLU A 282 -36.95 -31.14 2.80
N ALA A 283 -36.07 -30.15 2.65
CA ALA A 283 -36.18 -29.13 1.61
C ALA A 283 -35.97 -29.71 0.21
N MET A 284 -34.99 -30.61 0.03
CA MET A 284 -34.74 -31.31 -1.22
C MET A 284 -35.84 -32.32 -1.57
N GLU A 285 -36.42 -33.01 -0.59
CA GLU A 285 -37.59 -33.87 -0.77
C GLU A 285 -38.84 -33.05 -1.10
N ARG A 286 -39.01 -31.86 -0.51
CA ARG A 286 -40.06 -30.91 -0.94
C ARG A 286 -39.88 -30.48 -2.39
N ILE A 287 -38.65 -30.28 -2.85
CA ILE A 287 -38.35 -29.99 -4.26
C ILE A 287 -38.69 -31.19 -5.15
N LYS A 288 -38.38 -32.42 -4.73
CA LYS A 288 -38.74 -33.65 -5.46
C LYS A 288 -40.25 -33.87 -5.59
N CYS A 289 -41.02 -33.40 -4.61
CA CYS A 289 -42.48 -33.52 -4.60
C CYS A 289 -43.20 -32.41 -5.40
N GLN A 290 -42.48 -31.47 -6.01
CA GLN A 290 -43.07 -30.48 -6.92
C GLN A 290 -43.46 -31.12 -8.27
N ASP A 291 -44.14 -30.35 -9.12
CA ASP A 291 -44.36 -30.78 -10.50
C ASP A 291 -43.02 -30.91 -11.26
N GLU A 292 -43.02 -31.74 -12.30
CA GLU A 292 -41.80 -32.14 -13.01
C GLU A 292 -40.99 -30.93 -13.55
N ASN A 293 -41.67 -29.85 -13.96
CA ASN A 293 -40.98 -28.65 -14.49
C ASN A 293 -40.33 -27.85 -13.36
N SER A 294 -41.03 -27.63 -12.26
CA SER A 294 -40.50 -26.91 -11.10
C SER A 294 -39.36 -27.67 -10.41
N GLN A 295 -39.48 -29.00 -10.30
CA GLN A 295 -38.41 -29.86 -9.78
C GLN A 295 -37.14 -29.75 -10.64
N LYS A 296 -37.28 -29.86 -11.96
CA LYS A 296 -36.14 -29.72 -12.90
C LYS A 296 -35.52 -28.33 -12.79
N LEU A 297 -36.33 -27.28 -12.76
CA LEU A 297 -35.83 -25.90 -12.65
C LEU A 297 -35.05 -25.69 -11.34
N ALA A 298 -35.60 -26.13 -10.20
CA ALA A 298 -34.94 -26.02 -8.90
C ALA A 298 -33.61 -26.80 -8.85
N THR A 299 -33.59 -28.02 -9.40
CA THR A 299 -32.39 -28.86 -9.44
C THR A 299 -31.28 -28.20 -10.26
N HIS A 300 -31.61 -27.65 -11.44
CA HIS A 300 -30.62 -26.95 -12.26
C HIS A 300 -30.14 -25.65 -11.57
N VAL A 301 -31.02 -24.84 -10.99
CA VAL A 301 -30.63 -23.61 -10.27
C VAL A 301 -29.66 -23.94 -9.14
N LEU A 302 -29.97 -24.93 -8.31
CA LEU A 302 -29.10 -25.35 -7.21
C LEU A 302 -27.78 -25.95 -7.70
N SER A 303 -27.79 -26.73 -8.79
CA SER A 303 -26.56 -27.26 -9.40
C SER A 303 -25.63 -26.14 -9.88
N TRP A 304 -26.16 -25.11 -10.53
CA TRP A 304 -25.37 -23.97 -11.00
C TRP A 304 -24.81 -23.14 -9.85
N ILE A 305 -25.59 -22.89 -8.80
CA ILE A 305 -25.12 -22.12 -7.63
C ILE A 305 -24.03 -22.88 -6.86
N THR A 306 -24.06 -24.21 -6.86
CA THR A 306 -23.14 -25.05 -6.10
C THR A 306 -21.86 -25.41 -6.88
N TYR A 307 -21.96 -25.68 -8.19
CA TYR A 307 -20.82 -26.17 -8.99
C TYR A 307 -20.13 -25.11 -9.85
N ALA A 308 -20.76 -23.94 -10.08
CA ALA A 308 -20.14 -22.91 -10.92
C ALA A 308 -18.78 -22.46 -10.35
N LYS A 309 -17.78 -22.32 -11.23
CA LYS A 309 -16.40 -21.95 -10.85
C LYS A 309 -16.29 -20.48 -10.41
N ARG A 310 -17.33 -19.68 -10.65
CA ARG A 310 -17.54 -18.35 -10.07
C ARG A 310 -19.04 -18.09 -9.86
N PRO A 311 -19.43 -17.20 -8.94
CA PRO A 311 -20.80 -16.72 -8.88
C PRO A 311 -21.28 -16.18 -10.23
N LEU A 312 -22.47 -16.60 -10.64
CA LEU A 312 -23.13 -16.16 -11.86
C LEU A 312 -24.06 -14.98 -11.57
N LYS A 313 -24.03 -13.97 -12.43
CA LYS A 313 -25.05 -12.92 -12.42
C LYS A 313 -26.41 -13.51 -12.74
N THR A 314 -27.47 -12.90 -12.23
CA THR A 314 -28.84 -13.37 -12.45
C THR A 314 -29.15 -13.58 -13.93
N ARG A 315 -28.69 -12.66 -14.80
CA ARG A 315 -28.85 -12.76 -16.26
C ARG A 315 -28.06 -13.93 -16.87
N GLU A 316 -26.84 -14.19 -16.38
CA GLU A 316 -26.01 -15.29 -16.84
C GLU A 316 -26.67 -16.64 -16.51
N LEU A 317 -27.16 -16.78 -15.27
CA LEU A 317 -27.84 -18.00 -14.81
C LEU A 317 -29.12 -18.25 -15.61
N ARG A 318 -29.93 -17.22 -15.87
CA ARG A 318 -31.14 -17.34 -16.70
C ARG A 318 -30.84 -17.82 -18.12
N HIS A 319 -29.77 -17.32 -18.73
CA HIS A 319 -29.32 -17.76 -20.05
C HIS A 319 -28.78 -19.19 -20.04
N ALA A 320 -28.07 -19.59 -18.97
CA ALA A 320 -27.62 -20.97 -18.80
C ALA A 320 -28.79 -21.95 -18.74
N LEU A 321 -29.82 -21.63 -17.95
CA LEU A 321 -31.01 -22.48 -17.77
C LEU A 321 -31.88 -22.57 -19.02
N ALA A 322 -31.85 -21.55 -19.88
CA ALA A 322 -32.63 -21.51 -21.12
C ALA A 322 -31.99 -22.28 -22.28
N ALA A 323 -30.70 -22.62 -22.21
CA ALA A 323 -29.97 -23.26 -23.30
C ALA A 323 -30.24 -24.78 -23.34
N LYS A 324 -30.91 -25.25 -24.41
CA LYS A 324 -31.29 -26.66 -24.60
C LYS A 324 -30.47 -27.32 -25.71
N VAL A 325 -30.09 -28.58 -25.50
CA VAL A 325 -29.32 -29.38 -26.46
C VAL A 325 -30.07 -29.49 -27.78
N GLY A 326 -29.37 -29.26 -28.89
CA GLY A 326 -29.93 -29.34 -30.25
C GLY A 326 -30.51 -28.02 -30.79
N GLU A 327 -30.72 -27.02 -29.94
CA GLU A 327 -31.14 -25.68 -30.38
C GLU A 327 -29.94 -24.89 -30.94
N ALA A 328 -30.19 -24.09 -31.98
CA ALA A 328 -29.15 -23.29 -32.64
C ALA A 328 -29.05 -21.86 -32.06
N GLU A 329 -30.06 -21.41 -31.33
CA GLU A 329 -30.21 -20.06 -30.77
C GLU A 329 -30.99 -20.14 -29.45
N LEU A 330 -30.91 -19.11 -28.61
CA LEU A 330 -31.63 -19.07 -27.35
C LEU A 330 -33.08 -18.62 -27.61
N GLY A 331 -34.06 -19.48 -27.31
CA GLY A 331 -35.47 -19.07 -27.34
C GLY A 331 -35.80 -18.10 -26.21
N GLU A 332 -36.31 -16.91 -26.50
CA GLU A 332 -36.66 -15.91 -25.48
C GLU A 332 -37.77 -16.41 -24.54
N GLU A 333 -38.68 -17.26 -25.06
CA GLU A 333 -39.71 -17.94 -24.26
C GLU A 333 -39.17 -19.00 -23.29
N ASN A 334 -37.94 -19.47 -23.46
CA ASN A 334 -37.31 -20.46 -22.56
C ASN A 334 -36.60 -19.81 -21.36
N ILE A 335 -36.52 -18.48 -21.28
CA ILE A 335 -35.78 -17.77 -20.21
C ILE A 335 -36.63 -17.71 -18.93
N PRO A 336 -36.30 -18.46 -17.87
CA PRO A 336 -37.13 -18.51 -16.66
C PRO A 336 -37.19 -17.14 -15.97
N ALA A 337 -38.32 -16.81 -15.33
CA ALA A 337 -38.43 -15.62 -14.51
C ALA A 337 -37.70 -15.83 -13.17
N ILE A 338 -37.12 -14.75 -12.62
CA ILE A 338 -36.36 -14.80 -11.36
C ILE A 338 -37.23 -15.34 -10.22
N GLN A 339 -38.50 -14.91 -10.18
CA GLN A 339 -39.43 -15.34 -9.15
C GLN A 339 -39.72 -16.84 -9.21
N ASP A 340 -39.81 -17.42 -10.42
CA ASP A 340 -40.04 -18.84 -10.61
C ASP A 340 -38.83 -19.65 -10.13
N MET A 341 -37.61 -19.18 -10.39
CA MET A 341 -36.37 -19.80 -9.93
C MET A 341 -36.28 -19.84 -8.40
N VAL A 342 -36.59 -18.73 -7.73
CA VAL A 342 -36.58 -18.62 -6.26
C VAL A 342 -37.68 -19.48 -5.64
N SER A 343 -38.89 -19.42 -6.22
CA SER A 343 -40.04 -20.19 -5.76
C SER A 343 -39.81 -21.70 -5.87
N ALA A 344 -39.27 -22.16 -7.00
CA ALA A 344 -38.98 -23.58 -7.25
C ALA A 344 -37.96 -24.15 -6.24
N CYS A 345 -37.00 -23.34 -5.79
CA CYS A 345 -35.96 -23.78 -4.84
C CYS A 345 -36.42 -23.89 -3.36
N ALA A 346 -37.72 -23.85 -3.08
CA ALA A 346 -38.31 -24.10 -1.76
C ALA A 346 -37.68 -23.31 -0.59
N GLY A 347 -37.22 -22.09 -0.85
CA GLY A 347 -36.60 -21.21 0.15
C GLY A 347 -35.11 -21.45 0.42
N LEU A 348 -34.44 -22.26 -0.40
CA LEU A 348 -32.99 -22.51 -0.29
C LEU A 348 -32.12 -21.44 -0.96
N VAL A 349 -32.72 -20.59 -1.79
CA VAL A 349 -32.03 -19.49 -2.49
C VAL A 349 -32.68 -18.13 -2.24
N THR A 350 -31.89 -17.07 -2.31
CA THR A 350 -32.33 -15.67 -2.26
C THR A 350 -31.66 -14.85 -3.37
N VAL A 351 -32.29 -13.75 -3.76
CA VAL A 351 -31.73 -12.78 -4.71
C VAL A 351 -30.96 -11.72 -3.92
N ASP A 352 -29.72 -11.49 -4.29
CA ASP A 352 -28.89 -10.41 -3.77
C ASP A 352 -28.96 -9.21 -4.71
N GLU A 353 -29.68 -8.16 -4.30
CA GLU A 353 -29.91 -6.98 -5.14
C GLU A 353 -28.64 -6.15 -5.36
N GLU A 354 -27.72 -6.12 -4.39
CA GLU A 354 -26.46 -5.38 -4.50
C GLU A 354 -25.50 -6.05 -5.48
N SER A 355 -25.43 -7.38 -5.41
CA SER A 355 -24.51 -8.17 -6.22
C SER A 355 -25.11 -8.69 -7.53
N ASP A 356 -26.42 -8.55 -7.76
CA ASP A 356 -27.16 -9.13 -8.90
C ASP A 356 -26.85 -10.63 -9.10
N ILE A 357 -26.90 -11.41 -8.02
CA ILE A 357 -26.71 -12.86 -8.04
C ILE A 357 -27.82 -13.57 -7.28
N ILE A 358 -28.11 -14.82 -7.65
CA ILE A 358 -28.92 -15.72 -6.84
C ILE A 358 -27.96 -16.56 -5.99
N ARG A 359 -28.11 -16.52 -4.66
CA ARG A 359 -27.22 -17.21 -3.72
C ARG A 359 -27.99 -18.07 -2.74
N LEU A 360 -27.31 -19.01 -2.09
CA LEU A 360 -27.89 -19.80 -1.01
C LEU A 360 -28.22 -18.90 0.19
N VAL A 361 -29.35 -19.18 0.85
CA VAL A 361 -29.85 -18.36 1.99
C VAL A 361 -28.88 -18.38 3.16
N HIS A 362 -28.23 -19.52 3.40
CA HIS A 362 -27.34 -19.71 4.54
C HIS A 362 -26.02 -20.35 4.12
N TYR A 363 -24.92 -19.94 4.75
CA TYR A 363 -23.59 -20.50 4.50
C TYR A 363 -23.53 -22.02 4.75
N ALA A 364 -24.22 -22.50 5.80
CA ALA A 364 -24.30 -23.94 6.11
C ALA A 364 -24.99 -24.79 5.01
N THR A 365 -25.84 -24.18 4.18
CA THR A 365 -26.47 -24.87 3.03
C THR A 365 -25.44 -25.21 1.96
N ARG A 366 -24.42 -24.35 1.80
CA ARG A 366 -23.31 -24.61 0.86
C ARG A 366 -22.49 -25.81 1.30
N GLU A 367 -22.12 -25.87 2.59
CA GLU A 367 -21.36 -26.97 3.17
C GLU A 367 -22.12 -28.30 3.07
N TYR A 368 -23.44 -28.28 3.31
CA TYR A 368 -24.30 -29.44 3.12
C TYR A 368 -24.26 -29.95 1.67
N PHE A 369 -24.44 -29.07 0.69
CA PHE A 369 -24.38 -29.47 -0.71
C PHE A 369 -22.99 -29.94 -1.11
N GLU A 370 -21.91 -29.27 -0.69
CA GLU A 370 -20.53 -29.71 -0.93
C GLU A 370 -20.27 -31.14 -0.43
N ARG A 371 -20.87 -31.54 0.70
CA ARG A 371 -20.81 -32.92 1.23
C ARG A 371 -21.70 -33.92 0.50
N THR A 372 -22.88 -33.49 0.05
CA THR A 372 -23.93 -34.34 -0.55
C THR A 372 -24.04 -34.18 -2.06
N GLN A 373 -23.00 -33.60 -2.67
CA GLN A 373 -22.90 -33.21 -4.07
C GLN A 373 -23.26 -34.36 -5.03
N ILE A 374 -22.72 -35.55 -4.79
CA ILE A 374 -22.96 -36.74 -5.62
C ILE A 374 -24.38 -37.28 -5.43
N THR A 375 -24.97 -37.10 -4.24
CA THR A 375 -26.30 -37.64 -3.90
C THR A 375 -27.41 -36.86 -4.57
N TRP A 376 -27.31 -35.54 -4.63
CA TRP A 376 -28.36 -34.67 -5.17
C TRP A 376 -28.10 -34.22 -6.60
N PHE A 377 -26.84 -34.18 -7.01
CA PHE A 377 -26.41 -33.60 -8.28
C PHE A 377 -25.35 -34.47 -8.96
N ALA A 378 -25.64 -35.77 -9.09
CA ALA A 378 -24.71 -36.75 -9.67
C ALA A 378 -24.18 -36.32 -11.05
N ASP A 379 -25.05 -35.71 -11.88
CA ASP A 379 -24.74 -35.31 -13.24
C ASP A 379 -24.48 -33.81 -13.40
N ALA A 380 -24.32 -33.03 -12.32
CA ALA A 380 -24.23 -31.56 -12.44
C ALA A 380 -23.04 -31.07 -13.26
N GLU A 381 -21.84 -31.65 -13.10
CA GLU A 381 -20.68 -31.29 -13.92
C GLU A 381 -20.91 -31.64 -15.41
N VAL A 382 -21.67 -32.72 -15.68
CA VAL A 382 -22.06 -33.13 -17.03
C VAL A 382 -23.04 -32.15 -17.64
N ASP A 383 -24.11 -31.81 -16.92
CA ASP A 383 -25.16 -30.91 -17.36
C ASP A 383 -24.59 -29.51 -17.59
N ILE A 384 -23.79 -29.00 -16.66
CA ILE A 384 -23.12 -27.71 -16.77
C ILE A 384 -22.18 -27.67 -17.98
N ALA A 385 -21.34 -28.69 -18.17
CA ALA A 385 -20.46 -28.78 -19.33
C ALA A 385 -21.27 -28.79 -20.63
N THR A 386 -22.31 -29.62 -20.70
CA THR A 386 -23.21 -29.76 -21.85
C THR A 386 -23.88 -28.43 -22.18
N THR A 387 -24.47 -27.75 -21.20
CA THR A 387 -25.07 -26.43 -21.36
C THR A 387 -24.08 -25.41 -21.87
N CYS A 388 -22.86 -25.34 -21.31
CA CYS A 388 -21.82 -24.44 -21.81
C CYS A 388 -21.45 -24.74 -23.28
N ILE A 389 -21.25 -26.00 -23.64
CA ILE A 389 -20.88 -26.42 -25.00
C ILE A 389 -22.02 -26.14 -25.99
N THR A 390 -23.26 -26.42 -25.60
CA THR A 390 -24.46 -26.10 -26.37
C THR A 390 -24.55 -24.60 -26.62
N TYR A 391 -24.38 -23.78 -25.58
CA TYR A 391 -24.41 -22.33 -25.71
C TYR A 391 -23.31 -21.84 -26.66
N LEU A 392 -22.07 -22.30 -26.49
CA LEU A 392 -20.95 -21.97 -27.39
C LEU A 392 -21.13 -22.49 -28.83
N SER A 393 -22.08 -23.40 -29.04
CA SER A 393 -22.41 -23.96 -30.34
C SER A 393 -23.50 -23.20 -31.10
N PHE A 394 -24.07 -22.14 -30.52
CA PHE A 394 -25.09 -21.32 -31.17
C PHE A 394 -24.61 -20.60 -32.44
N ASN A 395 -25.56 -20.26 -33.31
CA ASN A 395 -25.34 -19.55 -34.58
C ASN A 395 -24.64 -18.20 -34.37
N ALA A 396 -24.89 -17.53 -33.24
CA ALA A 396 -24.26 -16.27 -32.86
C ALA A 396 -22.71 -16.32 -32.90
N PHE A 397 -22.12 -17.52 -32.71
CA PHE A 397 -20.68 -17.72 -32.67
C PHE A 397 -20.07 -18.25 -33.98
N LYS A 398 -20.90 -18.53 -35.01
CA LYS A 398 -20.45 -18.98 -36.34
C LYS A 398 -19.64 -17.92 -37.10
N ALA A 399 -19.84 -16.65 -36.79
CA ALA A 399 -19.06 -15.55 -37.36
C ALA A 399 -17.58 -15.59 -36.93
N GLY A 400 -17.25 -16.37 -35.89
CA GLY A 400 -15.88 -16.51 -35.41
C GLY A 400 -15.36 -15.27 -34.70
N PHE A 401 -14.09 -14.93 -34.93
CA PHE A 401 -13.37 -13.88 -34.22
C PHE A 401 -13.94 -12.48 -34.51
N CYS A 402 -14.26 -11.68 -33.48
CA CYS A 402 -14.67 -10.28 -33.65
C CYS A 402 -13.46 -9.41 -34.05
N SER A 403 -13.63 -8.53 -35.03
CA SER A 403 -12.52 -7.76 -35.61
C SER A 403 -12.23 -6.47 -34.83
N THR A 404 -13.19 -5.96 -34.06
CA THR A 404 -13.02 -4.78 -33.20
C THR A 404 -13.47 -5.03 -31.77
N ASP A 405 -13.07 -4.15 -30.84
CA ASP A 405 -13.53 -4.21 -29.45
C ASP A 405 -15.03 -3.94 -29.36
N GLU A 406 -15.59 -3.06 -30.20
CA GLU A 406 -17.02 -2.74 -30.22
C GLU A 406 -17.86 -3.96 -30.62
N GLU A 407 -17.46 -4.69 -31.66
CA GLU A 407 -18.12 -5.94 -32.07
C GLU A 407 -18.05 -7.00 -30.97
N PHE A 408 -16.94 -7.08 -30.27
CA PHE A 408 -16.73 -8.05 -29.19
C PHE A 408 -17.54 -7.71 -27.94
N GLU A 409 -17.56 -6.45 -27.51
CA GLU A 409 -18.36 -5.94 -26.39
C GLU A 409 -19.85 -6.07 -26.67
N GLU A 410 -20.29 -5.79 -27.90
CA GLU A 410 -21.68 -5.98 -28.29
C GLU A 410 -22.07 -7.46 -28.23
N ARG A 411 -21.19 -8.37 -28.66
CA ARG A 411 -21.42 -9.81 -28.51
C ARG A 411 -21.54 -10.23 -27.05
N LEU A 412 -20.68 -9.74 -26.15
CA LEU A 412 -20.75 -10.00 -24.70
C LEU A 412 -22.06 -9.47 -24.11
N ARG A 413 -22.51 -8.28 -24.53
CA ARG A 413 -23.76 -7.66 -24.07
C ARG A 413 -24.99 -8.44 -24.50
N LEU A 414 -25.02 -8.90 -25.76
CA LEU A 414 -26.12 -9.70 -26.31
C LEU A 414 -26.14 -11.14 -25.78
N ASN A 415 -24.99 -11.66 -25.35
CA ASN A 415 -24.84 -13.03 -24.86
C ASN A 415 -24.22 -13.05 -23.44
N PRO A 416 -24.98 -12.67 -22.39
CA PRO A 416 -24.50 -12.60 -21.00
C PRO A 416 -23.72 -13.84 -20.52
N PHE A 417 -24.17 -15.05 -20.85
CA PHE A 417 -23.56 -16.30 -20.39
C PHE A 417 -22.29 -16.71 -21.18
N TYR A 418 -22.00 -16.02 -22.29
CA TYR A 418 -20.91 -16.37 -23.20
C TYR A 418 -19.53 -16.38 -22.53
N ASP A 419 -19.22 -15.37 -21.72
CA ASP A 419 -17.93 -15.24 -21.02
C ASP A 419 -17.68 -16.41 -20.07
N TYR A 420 -18.67 -16.75 -19.25
CA TYR A 420 -18.59 -17.88 -18.35
C TYR A 420 -18.42 -19.19 -19.12
N ALA A 421 -19.29 -19.43 -20.11
CA ALA A 421 -19.26 -20.65 -20.91
C ALA A 421 -17.89 -20.84 -21.57
N ALA A 422 -17.35 -19.80 -22.22
CA ALA A 422 -16.05 -19.87 -22.91
C ALA A 422 -14.88 -20.16 -21.97
N ARG A 423 -14.90 -19.64 -20.73
CA ARG A 423 -13.80 -19.80 -19.77
C ARG A 423 -13.80 -21.13 -19.03
N TYR A 424 -14.98 -21.70 -18.77
CA TYR A 424 -15.11 -22.80 -17.81
C TYR A 424 -15.67 -24.11 -18.38
N TRP A 425 -16.19 -24.14 -19.62
CA TRP A 425 -16.74 -25.37 -20.21
C TRP A 425 -15.77 -26.56 -20.13
N GLY A 426 -14.49 -26.34 -20.42
CA GLY A 426 -13.48 -27.39 -20.44
C GLY A 426 -13.09 -27.87 -19.04
N ASN A 427 -13.20 -27.01 -18.02
CA ASN A 427 -13.00 -27.43 -16.63
C ASN A 427 -14.10 -28.38 -16.16
N HIS A 428 -15.36 -28.06 -16.51
CA HIS A 428 -16.51 -28.90 -16.21
C HIS A 428 -16.45 -30.23 -16.99
N ALA A 429 -16.13 -30.17 -18.29
CA ALA A 429 -15.96 -31.38 -19.11
C ALA A 429 -14.85 -32.32 -18.58
N CYS A 430 -13.73 -31.75 -18.12
CA CYS A 430 -12.65 -32.51 -17.51
C CYS A 430 -13.08 -33.15 -16.17
N ALA A 431 -13.77 -32.41 -15.31
CA ALA A 431 -14.28 -32.91 -14.03
C ALA A 431 -15.31 -34.04 -14.22
N ALA A 432 -16.16 -33.93 -15.24
CA ALA A 432 -17.17 -34.93 -15.59
C ALA A 432 -16.60 -36.16 -16.32
N SER A 433 -15.30 -36.16 -16.69
CA SER A 433 -14.69 -37.21 -17.53
C SER A 433 -15.42 -37.46 -18.86
N ILE A 434 -16.12 -36.45 -19.39
CA ILE A 434 -16.78 -36.50 -20.69
C ILE A 434 -15.71 -36.23 -21.75
N GLU A 435 -14.95 -37.27 -22.09
CA GLU A 435 -13.90 -37.15 -23.07
C GLU A 435 -14.37 -37.70 -24.42
N ALA A 436 -14.33 -36.84 -25.45
CA ALA A 436 -14.68 -37.14 -26.85
C ALA A 436 -16.16 -37.40 -27.17
N ASP A 437 -17.09 -36.86 -26.38
CA ASP A 437 -18.50 -36.82 -26.77
C ASP A 437 -18.70 -36.02 -28.08
N GLN A 438 -19.72 -36.40 -28.87
CA GLN A 438 -20.01 -35.80 -30.18
C GLN A 438 -20.21 -34.28 -30.08
N LEU A 439 -20.78 -33.79 -28.97
CA LEU A 439 -20.96 -32.36 -28.73
C LEU A 439 -19.64 -31.61 -28.57
N VAL A 440 -18.69 -32.16 -27.81
CA VAL A 440 -17.36 -31.58 -27.62
C VAL A 440 -16.59 -31.57 -28.94
N LEU A 441 -16.61 -32.69 -29.67
CA LEU A 441 -15.97 -32.79 -30.99
C LEU A 441 -16.62 -31.86 -32.01
N GLY A 442 -17.95 -31.72 -31.99
CA GLY A 442 -18.68 -30.81 -32.87
C GLY A 442 -18.31 -29.34 -32.67
N LEU A 443 -18.14 -28.90 -31.41
CA LEU A 443 -17.63 -27.56 -31.09
C LEU A 443 -16.19 -27.37 -31.58
N LEU A 444 -15.31 -28.32 -31.25
CA LEU A 444 -13.86 -28.20 -31.52
C LEU A 444 -13.47 -28.44 -32.98
N SER A 445 -14.34 -29.06 -33.78
CA SER A 445 -14.16 -29.22 -35.23
C SER A 445 -14.45 -27.92 -36.00
N SER A 446 -15.17 -26.97 -35.41
CA SER A 446 -15.48 -25.68 -36.05
C SER A 446 -14.45 -24.62 -35.70
N GLU A 447 -13.57 -24.27 -36.65
CA GLU A 447 -12.54 -23.25 -36.43
C GLU A 447 -13.11 -21.88 -36.03
N ALA A 448 -14.27 -21.51 -36.58
CA ALA A 448 -14.94 -20.26 -36.24
C ALA A 448 -15.38 -20.25 -34.77
N LYS A 449 -16.06 -21.31 -34.31
CA LYS A 449 -16.51 -21.42 -32.91
C LYS A 449 -15.35 -21.52 -31.92
N VAL A 450 -14.28 -22.24 -32.30
CA VAL A 450 -13.05 -22.28 -31.50
C VAL A 450 -12.42 -20.89 -31.39
N SER A 451 -12.36 -20.15 -32.50
CA SER A 451 -11.77 -18.81 -32.52
C SER A 451 -12.56 -17.84 -31.65
N SER A 452 -13.89 -17.84 -31.75
CA SER A 452 -14.74 -17.00 -30.88
C SER A 452 -14.60 -17.42 -29.41
N CYS A 453 -14.69 -18.71 -29.09
CA CYS A 453 -14.49 -19.24 -27.74
C CYS A 453 -13.13 -18.79 -27.16
N SER A 454 -12.05 -18.92 -27.93
CA SER A 454 -10.71 -18.53 -27.50
C SER A 454 -10.56 -17.02 -27.26
N GLN A 455 -11.25 -16.18 -28.04
CA GLN A 455 -11.26 -14.73 -27.84
C GLN A 455 -11.91 -14.37 -26.50
N ALA A 456 -13.08 -14.94 -26.21
CA ALA A 456 -13.77 -14.72 -24.93
C ALA A 456 -13.01 -15.28 -23.73
N MET A 457 -12.35 -16.43 -23.90
CA MET A 457 -11.55 -17.06 -22.86
C MET A 457 -10.32 -16.24 -22.46
N LEU A 458 -9.64 -15.60 -23.44
CA LEU A 458 -8.33 -14.98 -23.24
C LEU A 458 -8.37 -13.45 -23.17
N ALA A 459 -9.42 -12.81 -23.67
CA ALA A 459 -9.56 -11.36 -23.59
C ALA A 459 -9.90 -10.93 -22.16
N SER A 460 -9.09 -10.03 -21.59
CA SER A 460 -9.32 -9.47 -20.25
C SER A 460 -9.22 -7.96 -20.29
N ARG A 461 -10.28 -7.28 -19.86
CA ARG A 461 -10.35 -5.82 -19.76
C ARG A 461 -9.67 -5.37 -18.47
N GLN A 462 -8.35 -5.16 -18.53
CA GLN A 462 -7.54 -4.79 -17.36
C GLN A 462 -7.59 -3.28 -17.01
N SER A 463 -8.17 -2.42 -17.87
CA SER A 463 -8.42 -1.00 -17.55
C SER A 463 -9.51 -0.37 -18.44
N SER A 464 -9.98 0.84 -18.07
CA SER A 464 -10.98 1.61 -18.81
C SER A 464 -10.46 2.30 -20.09
N CYS A 465 -9.15 2.25 -20.37
CA CYS A 465 -8.50 2.98 -21.48
C CYS A 465 -7.78 2.08 -22.51
N ASN A 466 -7.98 0.77 -22.46
CA ASN A 466 -7.22 -0.17 -23.30
C ASN A 466 -7.98 -0.49 -24.60
N SER A 467 -7.86 0.38 -25.61
CA SER A 467 -8.37 0.08 -26.95
C SER A 467 -7.56 -1.04 -27.63
N GLY A 468 -8.27 -1.89 -28.36
CA GLY A 468 -7.77 -3.10 -29.01
C GLY A 468 -7.52 -4.27 -28.07
N TYR A 469 -8.12 -4.34 -26.87
CA TYR A 469 -7.84 -5.40 -25.91
C TYR A 469 -8.33 -6.78 -26.40
N SER A 470 -9.47 -6.82 -27.11
CA SER A 470 -10.03 -8.06 -27.67
C SER A 470 -9.19 -8.63 -28.81
N GLN A 471 -8.25 -7.82 -29.33
CA GLN A 471 -7.37 -8.16 -30.45
C GLN A 471 -6.00 -8.65 -29.99
N ARG A 472 -5.64 -8.49 -28.70
CA ARG A 472 -4.36 -8.91 -28.11
C ARG A 472 -4.39 -10.36 -27.61
N VAL A 473 -5.10 -11.22 -28.32
CA VAL A 473 -5.26 -12.66 -28.02
C VAL A 473 -4.82 -13.48 -29.24
N PRO A 474 -4.43 -14.76 -29.08
CA PRO A 474 -4.00 -15.58 -30.21
C PRO A 474 -5.16 -15.84 -31.19
N LYS A 475 -4.91 -15.59 -32.47
CA LYS A 475 -5.76 -16.00 -33.59
C LYS A 475 -5.29 -17.36 -34.10
N GLN A 476 -6.07 -17.99 -34.97
CA GLN A 476 -5.80 -19.35 -35.49
C GLN A 476 -5.72 -20.42 -34.39
N MET A 477 -6.50 -20.24 -33.32
CA MET A 477 -6.68 -21.28 -32.31
C MET A 477 -7.45 -22.45 -32.94
N ARG A 478 -6.94 -23.67 -32.73
CA ARG A 478 -7.57 -24.93 -33.18
C ARG A 478 -8.11 -25.73 -32.00
N GLY A 479 -9.03 -26.67 -32.26
CA GLY A 479 -9.61 -27.53 -31.23
C GLY A 479 -8.56 -28.22 -30.33
N ALA A 480 -7.46 -28.67 -30.92
CA ALA A 480 -6.34 -29.27 -30.17
C ALA A 480 -5.68 -28.32 -29.16
N HIS A 481 -5.61 -27.01 -29.45
CA HIS A 481 -5.07 -26.03 -28.50
C HIS A 481 -5.97 -25.88 -27.27
N LEU A 482 -7.30 -25.83 -27.48
CA LEU A 482 -8.26 -25.74 -26.36
C LEU A 482 -8.30 -27.04 -25.56
N ALA A 483 -8.32 -28.20 -26.24
CA ALA A 483 -8.24 -29.50 -25.57
C ALA A 483 -6.98 -29.62 -24.71
N ALA A 484 -5.84 -29.17 -25.24
CA ALA A 484 -4.58 -29.14 -24.51
C ALA A 484 -4.55 -28.09 -23.38
N TYR A 485 -5.23 -26.95 -23.54
CA TYR A 485 -5.35 -25.93 -22.50
C TYR A 485 -6.18 -26.40 -21.30
N PHE A 486 -7.24 -27.17 -21.53
CA PHE A 486 -8.13 -27.69 -20.48
C PHE A 486 -7.73 -29.06 -19.95
N GLY A 487 -6.81 -29.79 -20.61
CA GLY A 487 -6.35 -31.09 -20.15
C GLY A 487 -7.21 -32.28 -20.63
N LEU A 488 -7.95 -32.12 -21.72
CA LEU A 488 -8.91 -33.11 -22.22
C LEU A 488 -8.21 -34.21 -23.06
N ARG A 489 -7.82 -35.31 -22.42
CA ARG A 489 -6.99 -36.35 -23.05
C ARG A 489 -7.73 -37.10 -24.15
N GLY A 490 -8.93 -37.61 -23.91
CA GLY A 490 -9.70 -38.36 -24.91
C GLY A 490 -10.05 -37.52 -26.15
N VAL A 491 -10.26 -36.21 -25.98
CA VAL A 491 -10.43 -35.29 -27.11
C VAL A 491 -9.17 -35.20 -27.97
N ILE A 492 -7.98 -35.12 -27.36
CA ILE A 492 -6.71 -35.14 -28.11
C ILE A 492 -6.55 -36.44 -28.90
N ILE A 493 -6.95 -37.59 -28.33
CA ILE A 493 -6.92 -38.89 -29.02
C ILE A 493 -7.87 -38.88 -30.22
N ALA A 494 -9.14 -38.49 -30.01
CA ALA A 494 -10.15 -38.45 -31.06
C ALA A 494 -9.79 -37.46 -32.18
N LEU A 495 -9.24 -36.29 -31.85
CA LEU A 495 -8.74 -35.34 -32.85
C LEU A 495 -7.57 -35.94 -33.66
N ALA A 496 -6.69 -36.72 -33.03
CA ALA A 496 -5.60 -37.42 -33.73
C ALA A 496 -6.14 -38.47 -34.72
N GLU A 497 -7.13 -39.26 -34.30
CA GLU A 497 -7.77 -40.30 -35.11
C GLU A 497 -8.52 -39.71 -36.31
N ASN A 498 -9.11 -38.53 -36.14
CA ASN A 498 -9.76 -37.76 -37.20
C ASN A 498 -8.78 -36.97 -38.09
N GLY A 499 -7.46 -37.17 -37.94
CA GLY A 499 -6.44 -36.58 -38.81
C GLY A 499 -6.16 -35.09 -38.58
N HIS A 500 -6.55 -34.52 -37.43
CA HIS A 500 -6.20 -33.13 -37.13
C HIS A 500 -4.71 -32.98 -36.81
N ASP A 501 -4.12 -31.89 -37.30
CA ASP A 501 -2.73 -31.53 -37.00
C ASP A 501 -2.56 -31.08 -35.55
N LEU A 502 -1.92 -31.94 -34.75
CA LEU A 502 -1.60 -31.72 -33.35
C LEU A 502 -0.33 -30.89 -33.11
N ASN A 503 0.42 -30.56 -34.17
CA ASN A 503 1.61 -29.69 -34.13
C ASN A 503 1.33 -28.29 -34.70
N ALA A 504 0.07 -27.99 -35.01
CA ALA A 504 -0.34 -26.69 -35.54
C ALA A 504 0.06 -25.55 -34.61
N LYS A 505 0.52 -24.44 -35.18
CA LYS A 505 0.84 -23.20 -34.46
C LYS A 505 -0.28 -22.18 -34.61
N ASN A 506 -0.65 -21.54 -33.51
CA ASN A 506 -1.50 -20.36 -33.55
C ASN A 506 -0.69 -19.09 -33.92
N THR A 507 -1.32 -17.91 -33.94
CA THR A 507 -0.58 -16.66 -34.22
C THR A 507 0.37 -16.24 -33.12
N PHE A 508 0.46 -16.90 -31.97
CA PHE A 508 1.55 -16.71 -31.02
C PHE A 508 2.68 -17.72 -31.24
N GLY A 509 2.59 -18.56 -32.27
CA GLY A 509 3.58 -19.62 -32.55
C GLY A 509 3.48 -20.80 -31.59
N ARG A 510 2.49 -20.82 -30.70
CA ARG A 510 2.33 -21.86 -29.68
C ARG A 510 1.63 -23.07 -30.26
N THR A 511 2.08 -24.26 -29.85
CA THR A 511 1.47 -25.55 -30.19
C THR A 511 0.53 -26.00 -29.07
N PRO A 512 -0.31 -27.03 -29.30
CA PRO A 512 -1.05 -27.68 -28.22
C PRO A 512 -0.14 -28.14 -27.07
N LEU A 513 1.04 -28.69 -27.39
CA LEU A 513 2.02 -29.10 -26.39
C LEU A 513 2.50 -27.93 -25.51
N SER A 514 2.73 -26.74 -26.08
CA SER A 514 3.09 -25.54 -25.30
C SER A 514 2.03 -25.18 -24.25
N TYR A 515 0.74 -25.25 -24.61
CA TYR A 515 -0.37 -24.96 -23.69
C TYR A 515 -0.51 -26.02 -22.59
N ALA A 516 -0.45 -27.31 -22.96
CA ALA A 516 -0.49 -28.39 -21.98
C ALA A 516 0.68 -28.29 -21.00
N ALA A 517 1.87 -27.95 -21.51
CA ALA A 517 3.07 -27.80 -20.70
C ALA A 517 3.00 -26.61 -19.73
N GLU A 518 2.51 -25.45 -20.17
CA GLU A 518 2.32 -24.27 -19.32
C GLU A 518 1.28 -24.53 -18.21
N ARG A 519 0.18 -25.21 -18.55
CA ARG A 519 -0.93 -25.50 -17.63
C ARG A 519 -0.65 -26.65 -16.68
N GLY A 520 0.35 -27.49 -16.97
CA GLY A 520 0.72 -28.62 -16.10
C GLY A 520 -0.08 -29.90 -16.38
N HIS A 521 -0.65 -30.06 -17.58
CA HIS A 521 -1.51 -31.19 -17.91
C HIS A 521 -0.69 -32.42 -18.31
N GLU A 522 -0.15 -33.12 -17.31
CA GLU A 522 0.77 -34.25 -17.46
C GLU A 522 0.27 -35.34 -18.40
N VAL A 523 -1.00 -35.72 -18.26
CA VAL A 523 -1.62 -36.81 -19.04
C VAL A 523 -1.70 -36.43 -20.53
N VAL A 524 -2.03 -35.18 -20.83
CA VAL A 524 -2.05 -34.66 -22.21
C VAL A 524 -0.65 -34.53 -22.77
N VAL A 525 0.32 -34.02 -22.00
CA VAL A 525 1.73 -33.93 -22.41
C VAL A 525 2.26 -35.33 -22.76
N LYS A 526 2.06 -36.32 -21.89
CA LYS A 526 2.45 -37.71 -22.14
C LYS A 526 1.80 -38.27 -23.40
N GLN A 527 0.50 -38.01 -23.60
CA GLN A 527 -0.23 -38.47 -24.77
C GLN A 527 0.30 -37.83 -26.06
N LEU A 528 0.57 -36.52 -26.07
CA LEU A 528 1.13 -35.82 -27.23
C LEU A 528 2.54 -36.32 -27.56
N LEU A 529 3.41 -36.50 -26.56
CA LEU A 529 4.79 -36.96 -26.77
C LEU A 529 4.91 -38.40 -27.31
N THR A 530 3.84 -39.21 -27.21
CA THR A 530 3.78 -40.56 -27.80
C THR A 530 3.42 -40.58 -29.28
N LYS A 531 2.92 -39.47 -29.83
CA LYS A 531 2.52 -39.37 -31.25
C LYS A 531 3.72 -38.96 -32.12
N ASP A 532 3.85 -39.60 -33.27
CA ASP A 532 4.87 -39.26 -34.25
C ASP A 532 4.62 -37.87 -34.87
N GLY A 533 5.69 -37.14 -35.17
CA GLY A 533 5.61 -35.80 -35.80
C GLY A 533 5.37 -34.63 -34.83
N ILE A 534 5.20 -34.87 -33.53
CA ILE A 534 5.19 -33.81 -32.52
C ILE A 534 6.61 -33.31 -32.27
N ASP A 535 6.84 -32.01 -32.50
CA ASP A 535 8.10 -31.34 -32.19
C ASP A 535 8.07 -30.80 -30.75
N PRO A 536 8.80 -31.43 -29.81
CA PRO A 536 8.80 -30.99 -28.41
C PRO A 536 9.65 -29.74 -28.16
N ASN A 537 10.44 -29.29 -29.15
CA ASN A 537 11.27 -28.08 -29.08
C ASN A 537 10.67 -26.91 -29.88
N SER A 538 9.41 -27.03 -30.28
CA SER A 538 8.72 -26.04 -31.11
C SER A 538 8.66 -24.68 -30.40
N LYS A 539 9.30 -23.67 -31.00
CA LYS A 539 9.36 -22.32 -30.45
C LYS A 539 8.13 -21.49 -30.78
N ASP A 540 7.67 -20.73 -29.79
CA ASP A 540 6.63 -19.71 -29.96
C ASP A 540 7.22 -18.35 -30.40
N ARG A 541 6.37 -17.31 -30.49
CA ARG A 541 6.78 -15.95 -30.90
C ARG A 541 7.63 -15.20 -29.88
N SER A 542 7.78 -15.72 -28.66
CA SER A 542 8.80 -15.24 -27.72
C SER A 542 10.10 -16.04 -27.83
N GLY A 543 10.12 -17.11 -28.63
CA GLY A 543 11.23 -18.05 -28.73
C GLY A 543 11.20 -19.13 -27.64
N GLN A 544 10.16 -19.19 -26.81
CA GLN A 544 10.02 -20.18 -25.74
C GLN A 544 9.61 -21.56 -26.30
N THR A 545 10.18 -22.63 -25.73
CA THR A 545 9.77 -24.01 -25.98
C THR A 545 8.74 -24.46 -24.93
N PRO A 546 8.04 -25.60 -25.13
CA PRO A 546 7.21 -26.20 -24.08
C PRO A 546 7.96 -26.41 -22.76
N LEU A 547 9.26 -26.74 -22.80
CA LEU A 547 10.11 -26.87 -21.61
C LEU A 547 10.30 -25.51 -20.92
N SER A 548 10.56 -24.43 -21.66
CA SER A 548 10.64 -23.08 -21.10
C SER A 548 9.33 -22.67 -20.41
N CYS A 549 8.18 -22.92 -21.04
CA CYS A 549 6.87 -22.63 -20.46
C CYS A 549 6.61 -23.43 -19.17
N ALA A 550 6.92 -24.73 -19.17
CA ALA A 550 6.79 -25.58 -18.00
C ALA A 550 7.70 -25.12 -16.85
N ALA A 551 8.94 -24.74 -17.17
CA ALA A 551 9.90 -24.22 -16.20
C ALA A 551 9.47 -22.87 -15.62
N GLU A 552 8.95 -21.96 -16.45
CA GLU A 552 8.45 -20.64 -16.03
C GLU A 552 7.21 -20.74 -15.12
N LYS A 553 6.38 -21.79 -15.27
CA LYS A 553 5.20 -22.03 -14.43
C LYS A 553 5.42 -23.05 -13.31
N GLY A 554 6.64 -23.57 -13.14
CA GLY A 554 6.97 -24.49 -12.06
C GLY A 554 6.33 -25.87 -12.18
N ARG A 555 6.06 -26.34 -13.41
CA ARG A 555 5.36 -27.62 -13.65
C ARG A 555 6.32 -28.80 -13.56
N GLU A 556 6.69 -29.18 -12.35
CA GLU A 556 7.71 -30.22 -12.07
C GLU A 556 7.47 -31.52 -12.85
N ALA A 557 6.26 -32.09 -12.79
CA ALA A 557 5.96 -33.36 -13.42
C ALA A 557 6.00 -33.29 -14.96
N VAL A 558 5.55 -32.17 -15.55
CA VAL A 558 5.69 -31.91 -16.99
C VAL A 558 7.15 -31.79 -17.38
N VAL A 559 7.98 -31.10 -16.58
CA VAL A 559 9.43 -31.01 -16.82
C VAL A 559 10.04 -32.41 -16.80
N LYS A 560 9.72 -33.27 -15.82
CA LYS A 560 10.18 -34.68 -15.81
C LYS A 560 9.80 -35.43 -17.09
N LEU A 561 8.55 -35.30 -17.55
CA LEU A 561 8.08 -35.96 -18.76
C LEU A 561 8.79 -35.47 -20.01
N LEU A 562 9.03 -34.16 -20.12
CA LEU A 562 9.78 -33.58 -21.23
C LEU A 562 11.22 -34.08 -21.20
N LEU A 563 11.94 -33.96 -20.08
CA LEU A 563 13.33 -34.42 -19.94
C LEU A 563 13.55 -35.90 -20.28
N ALA A 564 12.53 -36.75 -20.09
CA ALA A 564 12.59 -38.16 -20.47
C ALA A 564 12.53 -38.41 -21.99
N LYS A 565 12.15 -37.41 -22.80
CA LYS A 565 12.08 -37.52 -24.26
C LYS A 565 13.46 -37.28 -24.88
N VAL A 566 13.89 -38.21 -25.73
CA VAL A 566 15.13 -38.06 -26.51
C VAL A 566 15.04 -36.87 -27.45
N GLY A 567 16.09 -36.04 -27.50
CA GLY A 567 16.22 -34.90 -28.40
C GLY A 567 15.66 -33.58 -27.88
N ILE A 568 15.32 -33.48 -26.58
CA ILE A 568 14.93 -32.21 -25.96
C ILE A 568 16.13 -31.26 -25.85
N ASP A 569 15.91 -30.01 -26.25
CA ASP A 569 16.88 -28.91 -26.11
C ASP A 569 16.70 -28.22 -24.75
N LEU A 570 17.58 -28.55 -23.80
CA LEU A 570 17.58 -28.01 -22.43
C LEU A 570 17.98 -26.54 -22.36
N ASP A 571 18.80 -26.09 -23.32
CA ASP A 571 19.40 -24.76 -23.36
C ASP A 571 18.75 -23.86 -24.40
N SER A 572 17.55 -24.23 -24.86
CA SER A 572 16.84 -23.47 -25.87
C SER A 572 16.59 -22.04 -25.41
N LYS A 573 17.19 -21.09 -26.13
CA LYS A 573 17.06 -19.67 -25.84
C LYS A 573 15.83 -19.07 -26.48
N ASP A 574 15.13 -18.26 -25.69
CA ASP A 574 14.10 -17.35 -26.16
C ASP A 574 14.72 -16.12 -26.87
N TYR A 575 13.90 -15.17 -27.31
CA TYR A 575 14.39 -13.93 -27.93
C TYR A 575 15.01 -12.93 -26.96
N GLY A 576 14.96 -13.17 -25.65
CA GLY A 576 15.76 -12.48 -24.65
C GLY A 576 17.10 -13.16 -24.38
N GLY A 577 17.35 -14.35 -24.96
CA GLY A 577 18.51 -15.17 -24.67
C GLY A 577 18.37 -16.06 -23.42
N ARG A 578 17.19 -16.09 -22.78
CA ARG A 578 16.92 -16.84 -21.55
C ARG A 578 16.65 -18.31 -21.83
N THR A 579 17.14 -19.17 -20.94
CA THR A 579 16.93 -20.63 -20.97
C THR A 579 15.81 -21.05 -19.99
N PRO A 580 15.27 -22.28 -20.09
CA PRO A 580 14.38 -22.85 -19.07
C PRO A 580 14.94 -22.75 -17.65
N LEU A 581 16.26 -23.00 -17.47
CA LEU A 581 16.93 -22.87 -16.18
C LEU A 581 16.92 -21.43 -15.67
N SER A 582 17.04 -20.43 -16.55
CA SER A 582 16.97 -19.01 -16.18
C SER A 582 15.60 -18.62 -15.62
N TYR A 583 14.52 -19.17 -16.18
CA TYR A 583 13.15 -18.95 -15.68
C TYR A 583 12.90 -19.63 -14.35
N ALA A 584 13.27 -20.92 -14.24
CA ALA A 584 13.12 -21.67 -13.00
C ALA A 584 13.92 -21.03 -11.85
N ALA A 585 15.12 -20.52 -12.16
CA ALA A 585 15.97 -19.84 -11.18
C ALA A 585 15.40 -18.48 -10.74
N GLU A 586 14.85 -17.68 -11.65
CA GLU A 586 14.19 -16.41 -11.31
C GLU A 586 12.92 -16.62 -10.48
N LYS A 587 12.16 -17.70 -10.70
CA LYS A 587 10.93 -17.98 -9.97
C LYS A 587 11.13 -18.77 -8.68
N GLY A 588 12.35 -19.27 -8.44
CA GLY A 588 12.67 -20.01 -7.22
C GLY A 588 12.13 -21.43 -7.21
N TYR A 589 11.84 -22.03 -8.37
CA TYR A 589 11.29 -23.39 -8.45
C TYR A 589 12.38 -24.44 -8.24
N GLU A 590 12.72 -24.70 -6.98
CA GLU A 590 13.78 -25.60 -6.55
C GLU A 590 13.72 -26.97 -7.23
N ALA A 591 12.55 -27.63 -7.22
CA ALA A 591 12.41 -28.96 -7.82
C ALA A 591 12.66 -28.95 -9.34
N VAL A 592 12.21 -27.91 -10.04
CA VAL A 592 12.47 -27.75 -11.48
C VAL A 592 13.94 -27.48 -11.75
N VAL A 593 14.59 -26.61 -10.96
CA VAL A 593 16.04 -26.35 -11.08
C VAL A 593 16.82 -27.64 -10.88
N LYS A 594 16.49 -28.41 -9.83
CA LYS A 594 17.14 -29.70 -9.55
C LYS A 594 17.03 -30.66 -10.73
N LEU A 595 15.86 -30.78 -11.34
CA LEU A 595 15.65 -31.63 -12.51
C LEU A 595 16.46 -31.16 -13.73
N LEU A 596 16.43 -29.86 -14.04
CA LEU A 596 17.19 -29.31 -15.17
C LEU A 596 18.70 -29.50 -14.99
N LEU A 597 19.22 -29.39 -13.76
CA LEU A 597 20.65 -29.61 -13.47
C LEU A 597 21.09 -31.07 -13.57
N THR A 598 20.15 -32.03 -13.53
CA THR A 598 20.42 -33.45 -13.80
C THR A 598 20.46 -33.80 -15.30
N GLY A 599 20.00 -32.89 -16.17
CA GLY A 599 20.01 -33.12 -17.62
C GLY A 599 21.44 -33.12 -18.17
N ASP A 600 21.75 -34.12 -19.00
CA ASP A 600 23.04 -34.21 -19.68
C ASP A 600 23.22 -33.04 -20.65
N GLY A 601 24.40 -32.39 -20.60
CA GLY A 601 24.75 -31.30 -21.51
C GLY A 601 24.21 -29.91 -21.14
N ILE A 602 23.50 -29.75 -20.01
CA ILE A 602 22.99 -28.45 -19.55
C ILE A 602 24.10 -27.40 -19.36
N ASN A 603 23.96 -26.23 -19.99
CA ASN A 603 24.81 -25.07 -19.76
C ASN A 603 24.29 -24.20 -18.61
N SER A 604 24.74 -24.51 -17.40
CA SER A 604 24.28 -23.82 -16.18
C SER A 604 24.77 -22.35 -16.07
N ASN A 605 25.73 -21.92 -16.90
CA ASN A 605 26.22 -20.54 -17.00
C ASN A 605 25.68 -19.79 -18.23
N SER A 606 24.61 -20.29 -18.87
CA SER A 606 24.06 -19.66 -20.07
C SER A 606 23.64 -18.22 -19.82
N LYS A 607 24.15 -17.30 -20.64
CA LYS A 607 23.86 -15.86 -20.56
C LYS A 607 22.72 -15.45 -21.47
N ASP A 608 21.85 -14.58 -20.96
CA ASP A 608 20.85 -13.86 -21.75
C ASP A 608 21.49 -12.68 -22.54
N TYR A 609 20.68 -11.90 -23.25
CA TYR A 609 21.16 -10.71 -23.98
C TYR A 609 21.55 -9.52 -23.10
N GLY A 610 21.31 -9.57 -21.79
CA GLY A 610 21.90 -8.66 -20.81
C GLY A 610 23.21 -9.20 -20.22
N GLY A 611 23.64 -10.40 -20.60
CA GLY A 611 24.77 -11.09 -19.99
C GLY A 611 24.44 -11.80 -18.67
N ARG A 612 23.16 -11.88 -18.28
CA ARG A 612 22.72 -12.43 -17.00
C ARG A 612 22.67 -13.96 -17.02
N THR A 613 23.16 -14.58 -15.95
CA THR A 613 23.11 -16.03 -15.72
C THR A 613 21.93 -16.44 -14.83
N PRO A 614 21.53 -17.73 -14.81
CA PRO A 614 20.53 -18.22 -13.87
C PRO A 614 20.86 -17.91 -12.41
N LEU A 615 22.15 -17.97 -12.03
CA LEU A 615 22.62 -17.64 -10.68
C LEU A 615 22.37 -16.17 -10.32
N MET A 616 22.53 -15.23 -11.27
CA MET A 616 22.21 -13.82 -11.02
C MET A 616 20.72 -13.59 -10.79
N TYR A 617 19.84 -14.29 -11.51
CA TYR A 617 18.40 -14.19 -11.28
C TYR A 617 18.01 -14.74 -9.91
N ALA A 618 18.53 -15.92 -9.53
CA ALA A 618 18.30 -16.49 -8.21
C ALA A 618 18.84 -15.57 -7.09
N ALA A 619 20.01 -14.97 -7.31
CA ALA A 619 20.63 -14.05 -6.36
C ALA A 619 19.86 -12.74 -6.22
N GLU A 620 19.37 -12.15 -7.31
CA GLU A 620 18.54 -10.94 -7.28
C GLU A 620 17.20 -11.18 -6.58
N LYS A 621 16.62 -12.39 -6.68
CA LYS A 621 15.33 -12.71 -6.06
C LYS A 621 15.45 -13.31 -4.66
N GLY A 622 16.68 -13.56 -4.18
CA GLY A 622 16.92 -14.09 -2.84
C GLY A 622 16.57 -15.57 -2.68
N HIS A 623 16.55 -16.34 -3.78
CA HIS A 623 16.18 -17.75 -3.76
C HIS A 623 17.33 -18.62 -3.25
N GLU A 624 17.50 -18.64 -1.93
CA GLU A 624 18.60 -19.34 -1.22
C GLU A 624 18.77 -20.80 -1.66
N ALA A 625 17.69 -21.58 -1.69
CA ALA A 625 17.74 -23.01 -2.07
C ALA A 625 18.22 -23.19 -3.52
N VAL A 626 17.78 -22.34 -4.45
CA VAL A 626 18.22 -22.37 -5.85
C VAL A 626 19.69 -21.96 -5.96
N VAL A 627 20.13 -20.93 -5.23
CA VAL A 627 21.55 -20.52 -5.20
C VAL A 627 22.43 -21.67 -4.70
N LYS A 628 22.03 -22.37 -3.62
CA LYS A 628 22.72 -23.56 -3.12
C LYS A 628 22.83 -24.65 -4.18
N LEU A 629 21.72 -24.97 -4.86
CA LEU A 629 21.71 -25.99 -5.91
C LEU A 629 22.62 -25.64 -7.09
N LEU A 630 22.62 -24.37 -7.51
CA LEU A 630 23.50 -23.90 -8.59
C LEU A 630 24.96 -23.96 -8.14
N LEU A 631 25.34 -23.38 -7.01
CA LEU A 631 26.73 -23.39 -6.54
C LEU A 631 27.29 -24.81 -6.30
N ALA A 632 26.43 -25.78 -5.98
CA ALA A 632 26.83 -27.18 -5.85
C ALA A 632 27.14 -27.88 -7.19
N LYS A 633 26.74 -27.30 -8.33
CA LYS A 633 27.00 -27.86 -9.66
C LYS A 633 28.43 -27.53 -10.10
N VAL A 634 29.20 -28.57 -10.45
CA VAL A 634 30.56 -28.43 -10.98
C VAL A 634 30.57 -27.53 -12.22
N GLY A 635 31.48 -26.56 -12.25
CA GLY A 635 31.68 -25.65 -13.37
C GLY A 635 30.80 -24.39 -13.36
N ILE A 636 30.00 -24.15 -12.32
CA ILE A 636 29.33 -22.85 -12.14
C ILE A 636 30.37 -21.75 -11.90
N ASP A 637 30.18 -20.63 -12.58
CA ASP A 637 30.99 -19.42 -12.42
C ASP A 637 30.22 -18.41 -11.52
N PRO A 638 30.56 -18.32 -10.21
CA PRO A 638 29.90 -17.40 -9.29
C PRO A 638 30.20 -15.93 -9.54
N ASP A 639 31.26 -15.61 -10.30
CA ASP A 639 31.72 -14.24 -10.59
C ASP A 639 31.49 -13.81 -12.04
N SER A 640 30.77 -14.62 -12.80
CA SER A 640 30.34 -14.24 -14.14
C SER A 640 29.72 -12.85 -14.11
N LYS A 641 30.18 -11.96 -15.00
CA LYS A 641 29.66 -10.59 -15.14
C LYS A 641 28.60 -10.46 -16.22
N ASP A 642 27.60 -9.62 -15.97
CA ASP A 642 26.65 -9.18 -16.98
C ASP A 642 27.24 -8.07 -17.86
N TYR A 643 26.47 -7.52 -18.80
CA TYR A 643 26.92 -6.40 -19.65
C TYR A 643 27.02 -5.05 -18.92
N GLY A 644 26.56 -4.96 -17.67
CA GLY A 644 26.86 -3.84 -16.78
C GLY A 644 28.13 -4.06 -15.94
N GLY A 645 28.75 -5.24 -16.01
CA GLY A 645 29.87 -5.64 -15.16
C GLY A 645 29.47 -6.16 -13.78
N ARG A 646 28.18 -6.37 -13.51
CA ARG A 646 27.65 -6.82 -12.21
C ARG A 646 27.77 -8.33 -12.05
N THR A 647 28.06 -8.78 -10.82
CA THR A 647 28.10 -10.19 -10.44
C THR A 647 26.82 -10.60 -9.68
N PRO A 648 26.54 -11.91 -9.50
CA PRO A 648 25.49 -12.38 -8.59
C PRO A 648 25.57 -11.74 -7.19
N LEU A 649 26.78 -11.56 -6.65
CA LEU A 649 27.00 -10.92 -5.35
C LEU A 649 26.55 -9.44 -5.36
N SER A 650 26.82 -8.70 -6.45
CA SER A 650 26.32 -7.32 -6.60
C SER A 650 24.79 -7.23 -6.56
N TYR A 651 24.09 -8.22 -7.14
CA TYR A 651 22.62 -8.27 -7.12
C TYR A 651 22.08 -8.63 -5.73
N ALA A 652 22.64 -9.66 -5.10
CA ALA A 652 22.24 -10.06 -3.75
C ALA A 652 22.49 -8.93 -2.73
N ALA A 653 23.60 -8.21 -2.87
CA ALA A 653 23.95 -7.09 -2.02
C ALA A 653 23.03 -5.87 -2.22
N GLU A 654 22.66 -5.54 -3.46
CA GLU A 654 21.70 -4.46 -3.74
C GLU A 654 20.30 -4.77 -3.20
N LYS A 655 19.89 -6.04 -3.16
CA LYS A 655 18.57 -6.45 -2.69
C LYS A 655 18.53 -6.83 -1.21
N GLY A 656 19.67 -6.82 -0.53
CA GLY A 656 19.75 -7.09 0.91
C GLY A 656 19.54 -8.56 1.27
N HIS A 657 19.79 -9.49 0.35
CA HIS A 657 19.56 -10.92 0.56
C HIS A 657 20.72 -11.54 1.35
N GLU A 658 20.71 -11.35 2.67
CA GLU A 658 21.75 -11.78 3.61
C GLU A 658 22.16 -13.25 3.43
N ALA A 659 21.19 -14.17 3.37
CA ALA A 659 21.47 -15.60 3.24
C ALA A 659 22.19 -15.94 1.92
N VAL A 660 21.80 -15.29 0.81
CA VAL A 660 22.45 -15.46 -0.49
C VAL A 660 23.85 -14.86 -0.47
N VAL A 661 24.03 -13.68 0.13
CA VAL A 661 25.35 -13.06 0.29
C VAL A 661 26.28 -13.98 1.08
N LYS A 662 25.82 -14.57 2.19
CA LYS A 662 26.62 -15.56 2.96
C LYS A 662 27.06 -16.73 2.09
N LEU A 663 26.14 -17.32 1.32
CA LEU A 663 26.45 -18.47 0.45
C LEU A 663 27.46 -18.12 -0.63
N LEU A 664 27.32 -16.95 -1.25
CA LEU A 664 28.29 -16.48 -2.23
C LEU A 664 29.63 -16.21 -1.56
N LEU A 665 29.71 -15.57 -0.39
CA LEU A 665 31.00 -15.33 0.27
C LEU A 665 31.72 -16.60 0.75
N THR A 666 31.02 -17.72 0.93
CA THR A 666 31.64 -19.01 1.31
C THR A 666 32.30 -19.77 0.16
N GLY A 667 32.11 -19.36 -1.10
CA GLY A 667 32.69 -20.05 -2.25
C GLY A 667 34.17 -19.69 -2.44
N ASP A 668 34.99 -20.70 -2.74
CA ASP A 668 36.41 -20.51 -3.03
C ASP A 668 36.62 -19.65 -4.28
N GLY A 669 37.51 -18.66 -4.18
CA GLY A 669 37.94 -17.84 -5.33
C GLY A 669 37.01 -16.68 -5.71
N ILE A 670 36.05 -16.32 -4.86
CA ILE A 670 35.06 -15.28 -5.16
C ILE A 670 35.63 -13.86 -4.99
N ASP A 671 35.54 -13.07 -6.06
CA ASP A 671 35.93 -11.65 -6.08
C ASP A 671 34.84 -10.79 -5.41
N SER A 672 34.93 -10.70 -4.09
CA SER A 672 33.95 -10.00 -3.26
C SER A 672 33.94 -8.48 -3.46
N ASP A 673 35.00 -7.90 -4.05
CA ASP A 673 35.10 -6.46 -4.39
C ASP A 673 34.99 -6.21 -5.91
N SER A 674 34.45 -7.17 -6.67
CA SER A 674 34.30 -7.02 -8.12
C SER A 674 33.51 -5.75 -8.49
N LYS A 675 34.15 -4.91 -9.31
CA LYS A 675 33.55 -3.68 -9.85
C LYS A 675 32.73 -3.91 -11.10
N ASP A 676 31.60 -3.19 -11.17
CA ASP A 676 30.81 -3.00 -12.38
C ASP A 676 31.41 -1.88 -13.28
N TYR A 677 30.77 -1.59 -14.42
CA TYR A 677 31.23 -0.54 -15.33
C TYR A 677 31.02 0.89 -14.83
N GLY A 678 30.31 1.10 -13.72
CA GLY A 678 30.30 2.37 -12.98
C GLY A 678 31.40 2.45 -11.91
N GLY A 679 32.19 1.39 -11.73
CA GLY A 679 33.15 1.25 -10.63
C GLY A 679 32.51 0.84 -9.30
N ARG A 680 31.24 0.41 -9.30
CA ARG A 680 30.50 0.04 -8.08
C ARG A 680 30.78 -1.39 -7.67
N THR A 681 31.03 -1.57 -6.38
CA THR A 681 31.25 -2.86 -5.72
C THR A 681 29.96 -3.33 -5.02
N PRO A 682 29.83 -4.60 -4.61
CA PRO A 682 28.70 -5.06 -3.81
C PRO A 682 28.49 -4.25 -2.54
N LEU A 683 29.59 -3.82 -1.88
CA LEU A 683 29.54 -2.98 -0.68
C LEU A 683 28.94 -1.59 -0.96
N LEU A 684 29.27 -0.97 -2.10
CA LEU A 684 28.67 0.30 -2.52
C LEU A 684 27.15 0.19 -2.72
N TYR A 685 26.65 -0.92 -3.26
CA TYR A 685 25.22 -1.16 -3.40
C TYR A 685 24.53 -1.38 -2.04
N ALA A 686 25.09 -2.23 -1.19
CA ALA A 686 24.54 -2.52 0.13
C ALA A 686 24.50 -1.25 1.01
N ALA A 687 25.55 -0.42 0.95
CA ALA A 687 25.62 0.84 1.68
C ALA A 687 24.63 1.88 1.16
N GLU A 688 24.43 2.01 -0.16
CA GLU A 688 23.40 2.90 -0.72
C GLU A 688 21.98 2.49 -0.29
N LYS A 689 21.71 1.17 -0.22
CA LYS A 689 20.40 0.63 0.13
C LYS A 689 20.16 0.48 1.62
N GLY A 690 21.19 0.66 2.45
CA GLY A 690 21.07 0.61 3.91
C GLY A 690 20.98 -0.80 4.47
N HIS A 691 21.48 -1.81 3.74
CA HIS A 691 21.39 -3.21 4.14
C HIS A 691 22.46 -3.56 5.18
N GLU A 692 22.20 -3.20 6.44
CA GLU A 692 23.11 -3.35 7.59
C GLU A 692 23.75 -4.75 7.67
N ALA A 693 22.94 -5.82 7.63
CA ALA A 693 23.45 -7.18 7.76
C ALA A 693 24.38 -7.57 6.59
N VAL A 694 24.07 -7.14 5.38
CA VAL A 694 24.92 -7.37 4.19
C VAL A 694 26.21 -6.57 4.27
N VAL A 695 26.13 -5.30 4.66
CA VAL A 695 27.32 -4.46 4.87
C VAL A 695 28.24 -5.09 5.90
N LYS A 696 27.69 -5.56 7.02
CA LYS A 696 28.46 -6.25 8.06
C LYS A 696 29.18 -7.50 7.51
N LEU A 697 28.49 -8.33 6.74
CA LEU A 697 29.09 -9.52 6.13
C LEU A 697 30.22 -9.18 5.17
N LEU A 698 30.00 -8.19 4.30
CA LEU A 698 31.01 -7.76 3.34
C LEU A 698 32.24 -7.17 4.06
N LEU A 699 32.04 -6.31 5.06
CA LEU A 699 33.18 -5.74 5.83
C LEU A 699 33.99 -6.79 6.60
N THR A 700 33.40 -7.94 6.94
CA THR A 700 34.13 -9.06 7.56
C THR A 700 34.82 -9.99 6.55
N GLY A 701 34.59 -9.80 5.25
CA GLY A 701 35.17 -10.63 4.20
C GLY A 701 36.62 -10.26 3.89
N ASP A 702 37.45 -11.26 3.60
CA ASP A 702 38.84 -11.06 3.20
C ASP A 702 38.92 -10.33 1.84
N GLY A 703 39.82 -9.35 1.74
CA GLY A 703 40.10 -8.64 0.48
C GLY A 703 39.12 -7.51 0.11
N ILE A 704 38.20 -7.13 1.00
CA ILE A 704 37.26 -6.03 0.77
C ILE A 704 37.90 -4.67 1.01
N ASP A 705 37.88 -3.80 0.00
CA ASP A 705 38.25 -2.38 0.13
C ASP A 705 37.04 -1.56 0.60
N SER A 706 37.01 -1.23 1.90
CA SER A 706 35.92 -0.44 2.50
C SER A 706 35.81 0.99 1.96
N ASP A 707 36.83 1.49 1.27
CA ASP A 707 36.88 2.82 0.65
C ASP A 707 36.87 2.78 -0.88
N SER A 708 36.53 1.63 -1.47
CA SER A 708 36.47 1.46 -2.91
C SER A 708 35.57 2.52 -3.54
N LYS A 709 36.11 3.27 -4.51
CA LYS A 709 35.42 4.36 -5.19
C LYS A 709 34.80 3.90 -6.50
N ASP A 710 33.60 4.43 -6.76
CA ASP A 710 33.00 4.45 -8.10
C ASP A 710 33.60 5.56 -8.99
N TYR A 711 33.16 5.67 -10.24
CA TYR A 711 33.63 6.72 -11.16
C TYR A 711 33.20 8.14 -10.77
N GLY A 712 32.19 8.28 -9.91
CA GLY A 712 31.83 9.55 -9.26
C GLY A 712 32.73 9.88 -8.06
N GLY A 713 33.73 9.04 -7.76
CA GLY A 713 34.60 9.18 -6.59
C GLY A 713 33.94 8.83 -5.27
N ARG A 714 32.75 8.20 -5.29
CA ARG A 714 31.95 7.93 -4.10
C ARG A 714 32.35 6.62 -3.43
N THR A 715 32.52 6.68 -2.13
CA THR A 715 32.79 5.53 -1.24
C THR A 715 31.48 5.01 -0.63
N PRO A 716 31.47 3.81 -0.01
CA PRO A 716 30.28 3.30 0.66
C PRO A 716 29.81 4.24 1.80
N LEU A 717 30.74 4.88 2.52
CA LEU A 717 30.43 5.84 3.58
C LEU A 717 29.73 7.10 3.02
N LEU A 718 30.14 7.58 1.85
CA LEU A 718 29.48 8.70 1.16
C LEU A 718 28.01 8.37 0.84
N TYR A 719 27.75 7.16 0.32
CA TYR A 719 26.39 6.72 0.02
C TYR A 719 25.54 6.54 1.29
N ALA A 720 26.08 5.90 2.33
CA ALA A 720 25.38 5.72 3.59
C ALA A 720 25.05 7.07 4.24
N ALA A 721 25.98 8.04 4.17
CA ALA A 721 25.77 9.38 4.69
C ALA A 721 24.76 10.20 3.88
N GLU A 722 24.78 10.13 2.54
CA GLU A 722 23.79 10.78 1.68
C GLU A 722 22.37 10.24 1.91
N LYS A 723 22.24 8.94 2.19
CA LYS A 723 20.93 8.29 2.36
C LYS A 723 20.43 8.25 3.80
N GLY A 724 21.27 8.65 4.76
CA GLY A 724 20.90 8.70 6.18
C GLY A 724 20.89 7.35 6.86
N HIS A 725 21.65 6.36 6.36
CA HIS A 725 21.65 4.99 6.89
C HIS A 725 22.52 4.90 8.14
N GLU A 726 21.98 5.31 9.28
CA GLU A 726 22.68 5.42 10.57
C GLU A 726 23.42 4.13 10.98
N ALA A 727 22.78 2.97 10.84
CA ALA A 727 23.37 1.69 11.23
C ALA A 727 24.57 1.31 10.34
N VAL A 728 24.47 1.56 9.04
CA VAL A 728 25.58 1.36 8.08
C VAL A 728 26.73 2.31 8.39
N VAL A 729 26.44 3.58 8.67
CA VAL A 729 27.47 4.56 9.07
C VAL A 729 28.18 4.08 10.33
N LYS A 730 27.46 3.65 11.38
CA LYS A 730 28.08 3.10 12.60
C LYS A 730 29.00 1.91 12.32
N LEU A 731 28.56 0.97 11.47
CA LEU A 731 29.38 -0.18 11.11
C LEU A 731 30.68 0.23 10.40
N MET A 732 30.59 1.19 9.48
CA MET A 732 31.76 1.69 8.75
C MET A 732 32.73 2.45 9.66
N LEU A 733 32.23 3.24 10.62
CA LEU A 733 33.07 4.01 11.54
C LEU A 733 33.86 3.14 12.53
N VAL A 734 33.37 1.92 12.83
CA VAL A 734 34.10 0.96 13.67
C VAL A 734 35.27 0.31 12.93
N CYS A 735 35.31 0.38 11.59
CA CYS A 735 36.40 -0.18 10.79
C CYS A 735 37.58 0.79 10.76
N SER A 736 38.77 0.36 11.22
CA SER A 736 39.96 1.21 11.37
C SER A 736 40.47 1.84 10.07
N ASP A 737 40.13 1.25 8.93
CA ASP A 737 40.72 1.58 7.64
C ASP A 737 39.88 2.58 6.84
N VAL A 738 38.68 2.94 7.32
CA VAL A 738 37.73 3.81 6.61
C VAL A 738 38.19 5.28 6.64
N LYS A 739 38.41 5.84 5.46
CA LYS A 739 38.78 7.26 5.25
C LYS A 739 37.55 8.16 5.35
N ILE A 740 37.25 8.59 6.56
CA ILE A 740 36.08 9.43 6.91
C ILE A 740 35.96 10.74 6.11
N ASN A 741 37.07 11.31 5.64
CA ASN A 741 37.09 12.56 4.86
C ASN A 741 37.21 12.35 3.34
N SER A 742 36.99 11.13 2.85
CA SER A 742 37.05 10.85 1.41
C SER A 742 36.12 11.73 0.61
N LYS A 743 36.66 12.44 -0.39
CA LYS A 743 35.90 13.32 -1.27
C LYS A 743 35.44 12.59 -2.53
N ASP A 744 34.22 12.92 -2.96
CA ASP A 744 33.70 12.60 -4.30
C ASP A 744 34.34 13.48 -5.39
N SER A 745 34.01 13.24 -6.66
CA SER A 745 34.56 14.01 -7.79
C SER A 745 34.19 15.50 -7.79
N ASN A 746 33.21 15.91 -6.96
CA ASN A 746 32.85 17.33 -6.74
C ASN A 746 33.51 17.91 -5.48
N GLY A 747 34.37 17.15 -4.79
CA GLY A 747 35.04 17.57 -3.57
C GLY A 747 34.19 17.42 -2.29
N ARG A 748 33.07 16.70 -2.32
CA ARG A 748 32.13 16.60 -1.18
C ARG A 748 32.48 15.42 -0.28
N THR A 749 32.47 15.63 1.03
CA THR A 749 32.74 14.62 2.08
C THR A 749 31.45 13.92 2.56
N PRO A 750 31.53 12.80 3.30
CA PRO A 750 30.37 12.18 3.94
C PRO A 750 29.60 13.15 4.85
N LEU A 751 30.34 13.95 5.64
CA LEU A 751 29.75 14.98 6.49
C LEU A 751 28.93 15.97 5.65
N TRP A 752 29.49 16.47 4.55
CA TRP A 752 28.79 17.40 3.66
C TRP A 752 27.48 16.81 3.14
N TRP A 753 27.47 15.54 2.71
CA TRP A 753 26.26 14.88 2.21
C TRP A 753 25.19 14.69 3.30
N ALA A 754 25.59 14.24 4.50
CA ALA A 754 24.68 14.11 5.63
C ALA A 754 24.06 15.47 6.02
N VAL A 755 24.86 16.54 5.97
CA VAL A 755 24.43 17.90 6.27
C VAL A 755 23.43 18.42 5.24
N VAL A 756 23.74 18.35 3.94
CA VAL A 756 22.84 18.86 2.88
C VAL A 756 21.49 18.13 2.85
N ARG A 757 21.46 16.87 3.29
CA ARG A 757 20.25 16.04 3.34
C ARG A 757 19.50 16.14 4.67
N GLY A 758 20.06 16.85 5.66
CA GLY A 758 19.43 17.05 6.98
C GLY A 758 19.41 15.78 7.85
N HIS A 759 20.42 14.92 7.73
CA HIS A 759 20.52 13.68 8.50
C HIS A 759 21.22 13.91 9.85
N ASP A 760 20.51 14.57 10.78
CA ASP A 760 21.00 15.00 12.10
C ASP A 760 21.81 13.92 12.85
N THR A 761 21.29 12.68 12.91
CA THR A 761 21.97 11.59 13.62
C THR A 761 23.27 11.18 12.94
N VAL A 762 23.29 11.12 11.61
CA VAL A 762 24.52 10.79 10.85
C VAL A 762 25.55 11.91 11.01
N VAL A 763 25.12 13.17 10.96
CA VAL A 763 25.99 14.32 11.25
C VAL A 763 26.61 14.17 12.63
N LYS A 764 25.79 13.88 13.65
CA LYS A 764 26.27 13.67 15.02
C LYS A 764 27.27 12.51 15.11
N LEU A 765 26.99 11.38 14.46
CA LEU A 765 27.89 10.23 14.45
C LEU A 765 29.25 10.58 13.84
N LEU A 766 29.26 11.24 12.68
CA LEU A 766 30.49 11.65 12.03
C LEU A 766 31.27 12.65 12.89
N LEU A 767 30.62 13.66 13.48
CA LEU A 767 31.31 14.66 14.30
C LEU A 767 31.91 14.10 15.60
N LEU A 768 31.46 12.94 16.09
CA LEU A 768 32.04 12.28 17.26
C LEU A 768 33.36 11.54 16.96
N GLU A 769 33.67 11.30 15.68
CA GLU A 769 34.86 10.56 15.28
C GLU A 769 36.10 11.46 15.21
N ASN A 770 37.22 10.93 15.69
CA ASN A 770 38.49 11.64 15.65
C ASN A 770 38.97 11.82 14.20
N GLY A 771 39.37 13.05 13.85
CA GLY A 771 39.96 13.36 12.55
C GLY A 771 38.96 13.76 11.46
N VAL A 772 37.68 13.95 11.77
CA VAL A 772 36.74 14.58 10.82
C VAL A 772 37.13 16.02 10.52
N ASP A 773 37.26 16.34 9.23
CA ASP A 773 37.50 17.70 8.75
C ASP A 773 36.16 18.43 8.57
N VAL A 774 35.73 19.11 9.63
CA VAL A 774 34.49 19.92 9.66
C VAL A 774 34.52 21.05 8.63
N ASN A 775 35.71 21.54 8.28
CA ASN A 775 35.93 22.69 7.41
C ASN A 775 36.29 22.29 5.97
N ALA A 776 36.16 21.01 5.62
CA ALA A 776 36.42 20.51 4.29
C ALA A 776 35.61 21.28 3.24
N GLN A 777 36.31 22.01 2.38
CA GLN A 777 35.72 22.72 1.25
C GLN A 777 35.39 21.75 0.10
N GLY A 778 34.23 21.95 -0.54
CA GLY A 778 33.79 21.21 -1.72
C GLY A 778 32.70 21.92 -2.53
N SER A 779 32.63 21.66 -3.84
CA SER A 779 31.51 22.02 -4.75
C SER A 779 30.96 23.47 -4.65
N PHE A 780 29.84 23.72 -5.32
CA PHE A 780 29.13 25.01 -5.37
C PHE A 780 28.69 25.57 -4.00
N TYR A 781 28.39 24.72 -3.01
CA TYR A 781 27.94 25.16 -1.67
C TYR A 781 29.09 25.37 -0.66
N GLY A 782 30.34 25.13 -1.05
CA GLY A 782 31.52 25.22 -0.18
C GLY A 782 31.49 24.21 0.98
N ASN A 783 31.70 24.64 2.22
CA ASN A 783 31.81 23.73 3.37
C ASN A 783 30.46 23.27 3.93
N ALA A 784 30.50 22.35 4.91
CA ALA A 784 29.32 21.81 5.57
C ALA A 784 28.47 22.91 6.25
N LEU A 785 29.09 23.90 6.90
CA LEU A 785 28.38 24.98 7.58
C LEU A 785 27.58 25.85 6.60
N GLN A 786 28.19 26.23 5.47
CA GLN A 786 27.51 26.98 4.40
C GLN A 786 26.32 26.20 3.83
N ALA A 787 26.48 24.89 3.60
CA ALA A 787 25.41 24.03 3.12
C ALA A 787 24.25 23.89 4.15
N ALA A 788 24.57 23.71 5.43
CA ALA A 788 23.58 23.67 6.52
C ALA A 788 22.80 25.00 6.62
N SER A 789 23.53 26.12 6.47
CA SER A 789 22.98 27.46 6.50
C SER A 789 22.06 27.74 5.33
N GLU A 790 22.38 27.27 4.12
CA GLU A 790 21.51 27.41 2.94
C GLU A 790 20.18 26.65 3.12
N ARG A 791 20.23 25.47 3.73
CA ARG A 791 19.07 24.62 3.98
C ARG A 791 18.28 24.99 5.24
N GLY A 792 18.82 25.85 6.10
CA GLY A 792 18.17 26.25 7.35
C GLY A 792 18.17 25.15 8.41
N HIS A 793 19.14 24.23 8.39
CA HIS A 793 19.20 23.11 9.33
C HIS A 793 19.75 23.55 10.69
N GLU A 794 18.90 24.17 11.51
CA GLU A 794 19.26 24.81 12.79
C GLU A 794 20.10 23.90 13.72
N LYS A 795 19.67 22.64 13.90
CA LYS A 795 20.37 21.67 14.76
C LYS A 795 21.75 21.31 14.23
N VAL A 796 21.86 21.15 12.91
CA VAL A 796 23.12 20.82 12.24
C VAL A 796 24.10 21.99 12.32
N VAL A 797 23.63 23.22 12.09
CA VAL A 797 24.45 24.43 12.25
C VAL A 797 25.03 24.50 13.67
N ARG A 798 24.20 24.28 14.70
CA ARG A 798 24.65 24.24 16.09
C ARG A 798 25.73 23.18 16.30
N MET A 799 25.50 21.94 15.87
CA MET A 799 26.46 20.85 16.03
C MET A 799 27.79 21.15 15.31
N LEU A 800 27.75 21.74 14.12
CA LEU A 800 28.96 22.09 13.37
C LEU A 800 29.78 23.18 14.09
N LEU A 801 29.12 24.24 14.60
CA LEU A 801 29.78 25.31 15.35
C LEU A 801 30.40 24.78 16.66
N GLU A 802 29.66 23.95 17.40
CA GLU A 802 30.16 23.29 18.63
C GLU A 802 31.39 22.39 18.37
N ASN A 803 31.57 21.91 17.12
CA ASN A 803 32.70 21.06 16.71
C ASN A 803 33.75 21.82 15.88
N GLY A 804 33.84 23.15 16.01
CA GLY A 804 34.93 23.94 15.43
C GLY A 804 34.80 24.26 13.95
N ALA A 805 33.58 24.30 13.41
CA ALA A 805 33.34 24.89 12.09
C ALA A 805 33.75 26.36 12.07
N ASP A 806 34.53 26.75 11.07
CA ASP A 806 34.91 28.14 10.83
C ASP A 806 33.69 28.92 10.31
N VAL A 807 33.13 29.75 11.19
CA VAL A 807 31.96 30.59 10.93
C VAL A 807 32.18 31.58 9.79
N ASN A 808 33.43 31.99 9.55
CA ASN A 808 33.82 32.98 8.56
C ASN A 808 34.44 32.37 7.30
N ALA A 809 34.43 31.04 7.18
CA ALA A 809 34.91 30.35 5.99
C ALA A 809 34.22 30.90 4.74
N GLN A 810 35.03 31.24 3.74
CA GLN A 810 34.59 31.71 2.44
C GLN A 810 34.82 30.65 1.38
N GLY A 811 33.87 30.48 0.47
CA GLY A 811 33.99 29.52 -0.64
C GLY A 811 32.69 29.27 -1.39
N GLY A 812 32.78 28.55 -2.51
CA GLY A 812 31.63 28.22 -3.34
C GLY A 812 31.01 29.44 -4.05
N GLY A 813 29.82 29.26 -4.62
CA GLY A 813 29.06 30.33 -5.27
C GLY A 813 28.38 31.29 -4.28
N TYR A 814 28.26 30.89 -3.01
CA TYR A 814 27.44 31.57 -2.01
C TYR A 814 28.20 32.49 -1.03
N GLY A 815 29.53 32.53 -1.09
CA GLY A 815 30.32 33.36 -0.18
C GLY A 815 30.51 32.70 1.18
N ASN A 816 29.90 33.23 2.26
CA ASN A 816 30.00 32.67 3.61
C ASN A 816 28.63 32.16 4.16
N ALA A 817 28.66 31.51 5.33
CA ALA A 817 27.48 30.92 5.94
C ALA A 817 26.42 31.97 6.33
N LEU A 818 26.84 33.17 6.74
CA LEU A 818 25.95 34.26 7.11
C LEU A 818 25.21 34.81 5.89
N GLN A 819 25.92 35.07 4.80
CA GLN A 819 25.35 35.57 3.55
C GLN A 819 24.28 34.62 2.99
N THR A 820 24.54 33.31 2.95
CA THR A 820 23.55 32.36 2.42
C THR A 820 22.34 32.20 3.35
N ALA A 821 22.53 32.18 4.68
CA ALA A 821 21.43 32.16 5.64
C ALA A 821 20.57 33.43 5.53
N SER A 822 21.22 34.58 5.31
CA SER A 822 20.57 35.87 5.11
C SER A 822 19.80 35.94 3.80
N GLU A 823 20.30 35.40 2.69
CA GLU A 823 19.56 35.32 1.43
C GLU A 823 18.29 34.47 1.57
N ARG A 824 18.40 33.34 2.29
CA ARG A 824 17.28 32.41 2.45
C ARG A 824 16.30 32.81 3.55
N GLY A 825 16.65 33.78 4.40
CA GLY A 825 15.79 34.28 5.47
C GLY A 825 15.75 33.39 6.70
N HIS A 826 16.78 32.57 6.93
CA HIS A 826 16.81 31.62 8.05
C HIS A 826 17.17 32.32 9.36
N GLU A 827 16.18 32.97 9.97
CA GLU A 827 16.34 33.87 11.11
C GLU A 827 17.21 33.28 12.25
N LYS A 828 16.88 32.09 12.74
CA LYS A 828 17.63 31.47 13.84
C LYS A 828 19.03 31.03 13.45
N VAL A 829 19.26 30.66 12.20
CA VAL A 829 20.61 30.34 11.71
C VAL A 829 21.45 31.60 11.67
N VAL A 830 20.90 32.71 11.15
CA VAL A 830 21.56 34.03 11.19
C VAL A 830 21.92 34.41 12.63
N GLN A 831 20.97 34.27 13.56
CA GLN A 831 21.21 34.52 14.97
C GLN A 831 22.37 33.67 15.53
N MET A 832 22.33 32.34 15.32
CA MET A 832 23.40 31.45 15.81
C MET A 832 24.77 31.78 15.22
N LEU A 833 24.84 32.14 13.93
CA LEU A 833 26.10 32.51 13.29
C LEU A 833 26.67 33.81 13.89
N LEU A 834 25.84 34.83 14.09
CA LEU A 834 26.25 36.09 14.72
C LEU A 834 26.72 35.89 16.16
N GLU A 835 26.00 35.10 16.95
CA GLU A 835 26.38 34.72 18.33
C GLU A 835 27.73 33.98 18.39
N ASN A 836 28.12 33.30 17.31
CA ASN A 836 29.39 32.58 17.19
C ASN A 836 30.49 33.38 16.44
N GLY A 837 30.33 34.70 16.29
CA GLY A 837 31.38 35.58 15.77
C GLY A 837 31.47 35.65 14.24
N ALA A 838 30.36 35.43 13.53
CA ALA A 838 30.29 35.72 12.11
C ALA A 838 30.57 37.21 11.84
N ASP A 839 31.49 37.51 10.92
CA ASP A 839 31.74 38.87 10.46
C ASP A 839 30.59 39.35 9.57
N VAL A 840 29.75 40.20 10.16
CA VAL A 840 28.55 40.78 9.56
C VAL A 840 28.84 41.60 8.29
N ASN A 841 30.06 42.13 8.15
CA ASN A 841 30.46 43.03 7.07
C ASN A 841 31.27 42.33 5.97
N THR A 842 31.41 41.00 6.05
CA THR A 842 32.09 40.22 5.03
C THR A 842 31.51 40.51 3.64
N GLN A 843 32.38 40.89 2.71
CA GLN A 843 32.04 41.07 1.30
C GLN A 843 32.59 39.90 0.47
N GLY A 844 31.80 39.39 -0.47
CA GLY A 844 32.26 38.35 -1.41
C GLY A 844 31.14 37.47 -1.96
N GLY A 845 31.50 36.54 -2.86
CA GLY A 845 30.54 35.64 -3.51
C GLY A 845 29.58 36.36 -4.49
N GLY A 846 28.54 35.65 -4.93
CA GLY A 846 27.51 36.21 -5.82
C GLY A 846 26.54 37.19 -5.15
N TYR A 847 26.60 37.36 -3.83
CA TYR A 847 25.55 38.04 -3.03
C TYR A 847 25.92 39.39 -2.44
N GLY A 848 27.18 39.83 -2.57
CA GLY A 848 27.64 41.05 -1.91
C GLY A 848 27.89 40.82 -0.42
N ASN A 849 27.17 41.52 0.46
CA ASN A 849 27.20 41.28 1.91
C ASN A 849 25.85 40.76 2.46
N ALA A 850 25.83 40.31 3.71
CA ALA A 850 24.64 39.72 4.34
C ALA A 850 23.44 40.69 4.37
N LEU A 851 23.69 41.98 4.61
CA LEU A 851 22.65 43.01 4.67
C LEU A 851 22.00 43.24 3.30
N GLN A 852 22.81 43.38 2.25
CA GLN A 852 22.35 43.59 0.87
C GLN A 852 21.47 42.43 0.39
N THR A 853 21.90 41.18 0.61
CA THR A 853 21.11 40.02 0.16
C THR A 853 19.82 39.84 0.96
N ALA A 854 19.83 40.09 2.28
CA ALA A 854 18.61 40.09 3.09
C ALA A 854 17.64 41.19 2.64
N SER A 855 18.17 42.37 2.28
CA SER A 855 17.39 43.49 1.76
C SER A 855 16.83 43.23 0.35
N GLU A 856 17.58 42.56 -0.53
CA GLU A 856 17.08 42.17 -1.87
C GLU A 856 15.97 41.13 -1.78
N ARG A 857 15.96 40.28 -0.75
CA ARG A 857 14.96 39.22 -0.57
C ARG A 857 13.80 39.62 0.33
N GLY A 858 13.88 40.78 0.99
CA GLY A 858 12.82 41.33 1.83
C GLY A 858 12.73 40.72 3.23
N HIS A 859 13.82 40.16 3.75
CA HIS A 859 13.82 39.47 5.05
C HIS A 859 13.95 40.45 6.22
N GLU A 860 12.83 41.09 6.58
CA GLU A 860 12.72 42.16 7.59
C GLU A 860 13.50 41.89 8.88
N LYS A 861 13.25 40.74 9.53
CA LYS A 861 13.91 40.40 10.80
C LYS A 861 15.39 40.10 10.66
N VAL A 862 15.80 39.51 9.53
CA VAL A 862 17.23 39.27 9.26
C VAL A 862 17.94 40.61 9.07
N VAL A 863 17.34 41.55 8.34
CA VAL A 863 17.87 42.92 8.19
C VAL A 863 18.02 43.58 9.57
N GLN A 864 17.00 43.48 10.42
CA GLN A 864 17.06 44.02 11.79
C GLN A 864 18.19 43.39 12.60
N MET A 865 18.30 42.05 12.64
CA MET A 865 19.37 41.36 13.38
C MET A 865 20.76 41.73 12.90
N LEU A 866 20.96 41.88 11.58
CA LEU A 866 22.26 42.28 11.02
C LEU A 866 22.65 43.71 11.45
N LEU A 867 21.70 44.65 11.41
CA LEU A 867 21.94 46.04 11.84
C LEU A 867 22.23 46.13 13.35
N GLU A 868 21.48 45.40 14.17
CA GLU A 868 21.71 45.30 15.62
C GLU A 868 23.10 44.74 15.95
N ASN A 869 23.68 43.93 15.07
CA ASN A 869 25.02 43.35 15.19
C ASN A 869 26.11 44.14 14.43
N GLY A 870 25.84 45.39 14.04
CA GLY A 870 26.87 46.29 13.49
C GLY A 870 27.12 46.16 11.99
N ALA A 871 26.14 45.67 11.22
CA ALA A 871 26.19 45.75 9.76
C ALA A 871 26.36 47.20 9.28
N ASP A 872 27.33 47.44 8.40
CA ASP A 872 27.50 48.73 7.73
C ASP A 872 26.34 48.94 6.75
N VAL A 873 25.40 49.78 7.17
CA VAL A 873 24.19 50.14 6.43
C VAL A 873 24.51 50.81 5.07
N ASN A 874 25.70 51.42 4.95
CA ASN A 874 26.15 52.13 3.75
C ASN A 874 27.11 51.32 2.89
N ALA A 875 27.36 50.06 3.25
CA ALA A 875 28.26 49.19 2.51
C ALA A 875 27.83 49.10 1.04
N GLN A 876 28.79 49.39 0.15
CA GLN A 876 28.63 49.32 -1.30
C GLN A 876 29.30 48.05 -1.82
N GLY A 877 28.64 47.29 -2.71
CA GLY A 877 29.26 46.09 -3.28
C GLY A 877 28.40 45.30 -4.27
N SER A 878 29.05 44.69 -5.26
CA SER A 878 28.48 43.87 -6.35
C SER A 878 27.43 44.58 -7.23
N GLY A 879 26.80 43.87 -8.18
CA GLY A 879 25.81 44.44 -9.11
C GLY A 879 24.56 45.03 -8.44
N TYR A 880 24.37 44.78 -7.14
CA TYR A 880 23.16 45.13 -6.37
C TYR A 880 23.13 46.56 -5.81
N GLY A 881 24.26 47.29 -5.82
CA GLY A 881 24.33 48.61 -5.17
C GLY A 881 24.40 48.52 -3.65
N ASN A 882 23.69 49.39 -2.92
CA ASN A 882 23.55 49.32 -1.45
C ASN A 882 22.22 48.67 -1.02
N ALA A 883 22.09 48.38 0.28
CA ALA A 883 20.91 47.74 0.85
C ALA A 883 19.61 48.53 0.61
N LEU A 884 19.67 49.87 0.64
CA LEU A 884 18.51 50.72 0.40
C LEU A 884 18.05 50.67 -1.05
N GLN A 885 18.98 50.73 -2.01
CA GLN A 885 18.70 50.70 -3.44
C GLN A 885 18.03 49.38 -3.84
N THR A 886 18.56 48.23 -3.39
CA THR A 886 17.96 46.92 -3.73
C THR A 886 16.59 46.72 -3.09
N ALA A 887 16.41 47.10 -1.81
CA ALA A 887 15.10 47.06 -1.15
C ALA A 887 14.08 47.98 -1.82
N SER A 888 14.55 49.13 -2.32
CA SER A 888 13.74 50.13 -3.01
C SER A 888 13.32 49.67 -4.40
N GLU A 889 14.19 48.95 -5.14
CA GLU A 889 13.83 48.37 -6.43
C GLU A 889 12.74 47.28 -6.26
N ARG A 890 12.89 46.42 -5.25
CA ARG A 890 11.96 45.31 -5.00
C ARG A 890 10.66 45.74 -4.31
N GLY A 891 10.64 46.94 -3.72
CA GLY A 891 9.45 47.52 -3.09
C GLY A 891 9.20 47.05 -1.66
N TYR A 892 10.24 46.60 -0.94
CA TYR A 892 10.11 46.12 0.43
C TYR A 892 10.01 47.28 1.42
N GLU A 893 8.80 47.84 1.54
CA GLU A 893 8.47 49.02 2.35
C GLU A 893 9.07 48.96 3.77
N LYS A 894 8.87 47.85 4.48
CA LYS A 894 9.35 47.73 5.87
C LYS A 894 10.86 47.62 5.97
N VAL A 895 11.52 46.93 5.03
CA VAL A 895 12.99 46.89 4.96
C VAL A 895 13.53 48.30 4.71
N VAL A 896 12.91 49.05 3.80
CA VAL A 896 13.26 50.45 3.55
C VAL A 896 13.08 51.30 4.81
N GLN A 897 11.99 51.14 5.55
CA GLN A 897 11.77 51.83 6.82
C GLN A 897 12.87 51.51 7.85
N ILE A 898 13.18 50.23 8.05
CA ILE A 898 14.25 49.78 8.97
C ILE A 898 15.60 50.41 8.59
N LEU A 899 15.97 50.39 7.31
CA LEU A 899 17.24 50.98 6.84
C LEU A 899 17.28 52.51 7.06
N LEU A 900 16.17 53.21 6.79
CA LEU A 900 16.03 54.67 7.01
C LEU A 900 16.02 55.08 8.48
N GLU A 901 15.63 54.18 9.38
CA GLU A 901 15.71 54.38 10.83
C GLU A 901 17.13 54.15 11.37
N ASN A 902 17.93 53.32 10.69
CA ASN A 902 19.31 52.99 11.04
C ASN A 902 20.37 53.85 10.31
N GLY A 903 19.99 55.03 9.82
CA GLY A 903 20.95 56.03 9.35
C GLY A 903 21.58 55.74 7.97
N VAL A 904 20.92 54.96 7.11
CA VAL A 904 21.36 54.80 5.73
C VAL A 904 21.38 56.14 4.98
N ASP A 905 22.40 56.35 4.13
CA ASP A 905 22.43 57.49 3.22
C ASP A 905 21.35 57.33 2.14
N VAL A 906 20.27 58.11 2.31
CA VAL A 906 19.11 58.14 1.41
C VAL A 906 19.48 58.57 -0.02
N ASN A 907 20.56 59.34 -0.18
CA ASN A 907 21.02 59.89 -1.44
C ASN A 907 22.22 59.15 -2.02
N ALA A 908 22.61 58.02 -1.44
CA ALA A 908 23.71 57.21 -1.91
C ALA A 908 23.55 56.83 -3.39
N GLN A 909 24.64 56.98 -4.14
CA GLN A 909 24.71 56.71 -5.57
C GLN A 909 25.72 55.58 -5.85
N GLY A 910 25.44 54.74 -6.84
CA GLY A 910 26.37 53.70 -7.31
C GLY A 910 25.73 52.33 -7.53
N GLY A 911 26.43 51.46 -8.28
CA GLY A 911 25.92 50.15 -8.73
C GLY A 911 25.21 50.21 -10.09
N GLY A 912 24.49 49.14 -10.45
CA GLY A 912 23.60 49.13 -11.63
C GLY A 912 22.33 49.99 -11.44
N TYR A 913 22.08 50.41 -10.22
CA TYR A 913 20.96 51.25 -9.79
C TYR A 913 21.49 52.66 -9.48
N SER A 914 20.87 53.71 -10.00
CA SER A 914 21.36 55.07 -9.79
C SER A 914 21.27 55.48 -8.30
N ASN A 915 20.06 55.70 -7.80
CA ASN A 915 19.75 56.01 -6.40
C ASN A 915 18.41 55.34 -6.00
N ALA A 916 18.16 55.24 -4.70
CA ALA A 916 16.99 54.54 -4.16
C ALA A 916 15.65 55.15 -4.64
N LEU A 917 15.58 56.47 -4.73
CA LEU A 917 14.38 57.18 -5.16
C LEU A 917 14.05 56.88 -6.64
N GLN A 918 15.04 56.92 -7.52
CA GLN A 918 14.89 56.66 -8.94
C GLN A 918 14.44 55.22 -9.22
N THR A 919 15.03 54.22 -8.54
CA THR A 919 14.65 52.82 -8.77
C THR A 919 13.26 52.50 -8.21
N ALA A 920 12.90 53.03 -7.03
CA ALA A 920 11.54 52.94 -6.52
C ALA A 920 10.53 53.64 -7.45
N SER A 921 10.92 54.77 -8.04
CA SER A 921 10.13 55.52 -9.00
C SER A 921 9.93 54.79 -10.32
N GLU A 922 10.97 54.14 -10.86
CA GLU A 922 10.90 53.32 -12.07
C GLU A 922 9.93 52.13 -11.90
N ARG A 923 9.95 51.51 -10.73
CA ARG A 923 9.15 50.31 -10.42
C ARG A 923 7.75 50.63 -9.89
N GLY A 924 7.47 51.88 -9.55
CA GLY A 924 6.13 52.33 -9.14
C GLY A 924 5.82 52.17 -7.66
N HIS A 925 6.83 52.02 -6.81
CA HIS A 925 6.67 51.74 -5.38
C HIS A 925 6.34 53.00 -4.58
N LYS A 926 5.10 53.49 -4.71
CA LYS A 926 4.64 54.75 -4.11
C LYS A 926 4.98 54.91 -2.63
N LYS A 927 4.74 53.89 -1.81
CA LYS A 927 4.98 53.98 -0.37
C LYS A 927 6.47 54.09 -0.03
N VAL A 928 7.32 53.39 -0.79
CA VAL A 928 8.78 53.52 -0.70
C VAL A 928 9.20 54.93 -1.10
N VAL A 929 8.68 55.46 -2.22
CA VAL A 929 8.94 56.84 -2.67
C VAL A 929 8.54 57.85 -1.59
N GLN A 930 7.37 57.71 -0.98
CA GLN A 930 6.92 58.59 0.11
C GLN A 930 7.84 58.48 1.33
N ALA A 931 8.27 57.27 1.71
CA ALA A 931 9.18 57.05 2.83
C ALA A 931 10.57 57.70 2.59
N LEU A 932 11.11 57.56 1.37
CA LEU A 932 12.39 58.16 0.97
C LEU A 932 12.31 59.70 0.99
N LEU A 933 11.27 60.30 0.40
CA LEU A 933 11.08 61.75 0.39
C LEU A 933 10.92 62.32 1.80
N LYS A 934 10.14 61.65 2.66
CA LYS A 934 9.98 62.03 4.07
C LYS A 934 11.31 62.04 4.85
N LYS A 935 12.28 61.23 4.42
CA LYS A 935 13.62 61.12 5.03
C LYS A 935 14.69 61.94 4.30
N GLY A 936 14.29 62.88 3.42
CA GLY A 936 15.20 63.84 2.81
C GLY A 936 15.89 63.35 1.53
N ALA A 937 15.28 62.39 0.81
CA ALA A 937 15.73 62.06 -0.54
C ALA A 937 15.65 63.30 -1.45
N ASP A 938 16.74 63.62 -2.15
CA ASP A 938 16.76 64.70 -3.13
C ASP A 938 15.93 64.29 -4.36
N VAL A 939 14.75 64.89 -4.45
CA VAL A 939 13.78 64.66 -5.53
C VAL A 939 14.34 64.97 -6.92
N ASN A 940 15.33 65.85 -6.99
CA ASN A 940 15.95 66.32 -8.22
C ASN A 940 17.34 65.73 -8.45
N ALA A 941 17.79 64.79 -7.61
CA ALA A 941 19.09 64.14 -7.75
C ALA A 941 19.26 63.51 -9.13
N GLN A 942 20.29 63.97 -9.83
CA GLN A 942 20.62 63.52 -11.18
C GLN A 942 21.71 62.45 -11.14
N SER A 943 21.39 61.22 -11.54
CA SER A 943 22.36 60.11 -11.61
C SER A 943 21.88 58.97 -12.51
N GLY A 944 22.83 58.20 -13.07
CA GLY A 944 22.60 57.03 -13.94
C GLY A 944 21.74 57.27 -15.20
N GLY A 945 21.18 56.19 -15.76
CA GLY A 945 20.56 56.21 -17.11
C GLY A 945 19.22 56.95 -17.22
N TYR A 946 18.50 57.13 -16.10
CA TYR A 946 17.19 57.78 -16.08
C TYR A 946 17.24 59.29 -15.89
N GLY A 947 18.36 59.84 -15.43
CA GLY A 947 18.47 61.25 -15.07
C GLY A 947 17.95 61.49 -13.65
N ASN A 948 16.65 61.74 -13.46
CA ASN A 948 16.01 61.97 -12.14
C ASN A 948 14.81 61.05 -11.86
N ALA A 949 14.28 61.12 -10.63
CA ALA A 949 13.16 60.26 -10.18
C ALA A 949 11.86 60.50 -10.98
N LEU A 950 11.60 61.75 -11.37
CA LEU A 950 10.42 62.11 -12.17
C LEU A 950 10.47 61.50 -13.58
N GLN A 951 11.65 61.50 -14.21
CA GLN A 951 11.90 60.86 -15.50
C GLN A 951 11.77 59.34 -15.40
N ALA A 952 12.27 58.72 -14.32
CA ALA A 952 12.12 57.29 -14.05
C ALA A 952 10.63 56.89 -13.88
N ALA A 953 9.87 57.59 -13.04
CA ALA A 953 8.43 57.36 -12.86
C ALA A 953 7.64 57.59 -14.15
N SER A 954 8.06 58.58 -14.93
CA SER A 954 7.43 58.92 -16.21
C SER A 954 7.65 57.87 -17.28
N LYS A 955 8.84 57.26 -17.35
CA LYS A 955 9.09 56.08 -18.20
C LYS A 955 8.23 54.88 -17.76
N GLY A 956 8.13 54.65 -16.45
CA GLY A 956 7.37 53.54 -15.88
C GLY A 956 5.85 53.69 -16.02
N GLY A 957 5.35 54.91 -16.20
CA GLY A 957 3.92 55.21 -16.33
C GLY A 957 3.19 55.30 -14.99
N HIS A 958 3.93 55.50 -13.90
CA HIS A 958 3.40 55.41 -12.54
C HIS A 958 2.78 56.74 -12.10
N GLU A 959 1.53 56.97 -12.50
CA GLU A 959 0.78 58.22 -12.26
C GLU A 959 0.84 58.70 -10.81
N GLU A 960 0.57 57.81 -9.85
CA GLU A 960 0.56 58.18 -8.43
C GLU A 960 1.95 58.56 -7.90
N VAL A 961 3.00 57.95 -8.45
CA VAL A 961 4.39 58.28 -8.10
C VAL A 961 4.77 59.63 -8.72
N VAL A 962 4.40 59.87 -9.98
CA VAL A 962 4.59 61.16 -10.65
C VAL A 962 3.91 62.27 -9.86
N GLN A 963 2.69 62.04 -9.41
CA GLN A 963 1.97 62.99 -8.56
C GLN A 963 2.72 63.28 -7.25
N VAL A 964 3.13 62.23 -6.52
CA VAL A 964 3.88 62.37 -5.26
C VAL A 964 5.19 63.14 -5.46
N LEU A 965 5.93 62.88 -6.54
CA LEU A 965 7.18 63.57 -6.84
C LEU A 965 6.96 65.06 -7.14
N LEU A 966 5.93 65.40 -7.94
CA LEU A 966 5.58 66.79 -8.25
C LEU A 966 5.12 67.56 -7.01
N GLU A 967 4.33 66.93 -6.14
CA GLU A 967 3.89 67.50 -4.85
C GLU A 967 5.07 67.77 -3.90
N ASN A 968 6.19 67.05 -4.07
CA ASN A 968 7.42 67.22 -3.28
C ASN A 968 8.51 68.04 -4.00
N GLY A 969 8.13 68.83 -5.01
CA GLY A 969 9.05 69.81 -5.63
C GLY A 969 9.98 69.24 -6.71
N ALA A 970 9.60 68.14 -7.35
CA ALA A 970 10.30 67.67 -8.55
C ALA A 970 10.24 68.73 -9.66
N ASP A 971 11.41 69.08 -10.22
CA ASP A 971 11.49 69.96 -11.39
C ASP A 971 10.96 69.23 -12.63
N VAL A 972 9.77 69.64 -13.04
CA VAL A 972 9.06 69.11 -14.21
C VAL A 972 9.84 69.26 -15.52
N ASN A 973 10.74 70.24 -15.58
CA ASN A 973 11.55 70.58 -16.76
C ASN A 973 13.02 70.17 -16.62
N ALA A 974 13.39 69.50 -15.54
CA ALA A 974 14.75 69.02 -15.35
C ALA A 974 15.18 68.12 -16.52
N GLN A 975 16.41 68.38 -16.98
CA GLN A 975 17.01 67.69 -18.11
C GLN A 975 18.10 66.74 -17.63
N GLY A 976 18.14 65.51 -18.17
CA GLY A 976 19.14 64.52 -17.83
C GLY A 976 18.80 63.11 -18.34
N GLY A 977 19.76 62.18 -18.20
CA GLY A 977 19.59 60.77 -18.59
C GLY A 977 19.37 60.55 -20.10
N TRP A 978 19.04 59.32 -20.49
CA TRP A 978 18.81 58.95 -21.90
C TRP A 978 17.53 59.52 -22.51
N TYR A 979 16.61 60.00 -21.68
CA TYR A 979 15.27 60.40 -22.08
C TYR A 979 15.10 61.91 -22.17
N GLY A 980 16.07 62.71 -21.74
CA GLY A 980 16.00 64.17 -21.81
C GLY A 980 15.18 64.76 -20.67
N ASN A 981 13.85 64.78 -20.77
CA ASN A 981 12.96 65.28 -19.72
C ASN A 981 11.82 64.30 -19.40
N ALA A 982 11.08 64.57 -18.33
CA ALA A 982 9.99 63.69 -17.87
C ALA A 982 8.89 63.52 -18.94
N LEU A 983 8.59 64.57 -19.71
CA LEU A 983 7.60 64.53 -20.78
C LEU A 983 8.03 63.58 -21.91
N GLN A 984 9.29 63.65 -22.35
CA GLN A 984 9.88 62.77 -23.35
C GLN A 984 9.93 61.32 -22.88
N ALA A 985 10.24 61.08 -21.60
CA ALA A 985 10.19 59.76 -20.98
C ALA A 985 8.77 59.15 -21.01
N ALA A 986 7.75 59.92 -20.61
CA ALA A 986 6.34 59.49 -20.64
C ALA A 986 5.82 59.27 -22.06
N SER A 987 6.19 60.13 -23.01
CA SER A 987 5.83 59.99 -24.43
C SER A 987 6.46 58.74 -25.05
N LYS A 988 7.74 58.42 -24.74
CA LYS A 988 8.39 57.19 -25.21
C LYS A 988 7.75 55.93 -24.62
N GLY A 989 7.34 56.00 -23.35
CA GLY A 989 6.58 54.95 -22.66
C GLY A 989 5.13 54.78 -23.16
N GLY A 990 4.55 55.81 -23.78
CA GLY A 990 3.16 55.81 -24.24
C GLY A 990 2.14 56.12 -23.15
N HIS A 991 2.56 56.79 -22.07
CA HIS A 991 1.76 56.97 -20.85
C HIS A 991 0.96 58.28 -20.91
N GLU A 992 -0.19 58.23 -21.59
CA GLU A 992 -1.03 59.39 -21.88
C GLU A 992 -1.45 60.19 -20.63
N ARG A 993 -1.82 59.50 -19.55
CA ARG A 993 -2.26 60.16 -18.31
C ARG A 993 -1.11 60.87 -17.60
N VAL A 994 0.09 60.27 -17.59
CA VAL A 994 1.31 60.90 -17.10
C VAL A 994 1.66 62.13 -17.94
N VAL A 995 1.56 62.06 -19.27
CA VAL A 995 1.77 63.20 -20.17
C VAL A 995 0.81 64.36 -19.84
N ARG A 996 -0.49 64.07 -19.67
CA ARG A 996 -1.48 65.08 -19.24
C ARG A 996 -1.11 65.71 -17.90
N MET A 997 -0.67 64.89 -16.95
CA MET A 997 -0.30 65.31 -15.60
C MET A 997 0.93 66.23 -15.63
N LEU A 998 1.98 65.87 -16.37
CA LEU A 998 3.20 66.67 -16.53
C LEU A 998 2.90 68.02 -17.21
N LEU A 999 2.12 68.02 -18.29
CA LEU A 999 1.70 69.26 -18.96
C LEU A 999 0.87 70.16 -18.04
N LYS A 1000 0.03 69.58 -17.17
CA LYS A 1000 -0.77 70.36 -16.20
C LYS A 1000 0.10 71.05 -15.17
N ASN A 1001 1.26 70.46 -14.85
CA ASN A 1001 2.23 71.00 -13.89
C ASN A 1001 3.34 71.82 -14.56
N GLY A 1002 3.16 72.28 -15.80
CA GLY A 1002 4.06 73.24 -16.44
C GLY A 1002 5.25 72.64 -17.21
N ALA A 1003 5.17 71.36 -17.60
CA ALA A 1003 6.16 70.75 -18.50
C ALA A 1003 6.24 71.50 -19.84
N ASP A 1004 7.44 71.89 -20.24
CA ASP A 1004 7.73 72.53 -21.51
C ASP A 1004 7.87 71.46 -22.61
N ALA A 1005 6.98 71.54 -23.60
CA ALA A 1005 6.93 70.62 -24.72
C ALA A 1005 7.97 70.94 -25.82
N ASN A 1006 8.61 72.12 -25.77
CA ASN A 1006 9.51 72.65 -26.79
C ASN A 1006 11.01 72.49 -26.44
N VAL A 1007 11.33 71.78 -25.36
CA VAL A 1007 12.70 71.63 -24.88
C VAL A 1007 13.54 70.74 -25.80
N HIS A 1008 14.70 71.26 -26.23
CA HIS A 1008 15.72 70.54 -27.01
C HIS A 1008 16.84 70.06 -26.07
N GLY A 1009 17.05 68.74 -25.93
CA GLY A 1009 18.10 68.28 -25.00
C GLY A 1009 18.43 66.79 -24.86
N SER A 1010 18.02 65.89 -25.76
CA SER A 1010 18.49 64.49 -25.69
C SER A 1010 18.81 63.88 -27.05
N TYR A 1011 19.49 62.73 -27.03
CA TYR A 1011 19.96 61.92 -28.17
C TYR A 1011 18.88 61.61 -29.23
N TYR A 1012 17.60 61.89 -28.95
CA TYR A 1012 16.45 61.57 -29.80
C TYR A 1012 15.68 62.80 -30.36
N GLY A 1013 16.15 64.04 -30.15
CA GLY A 1013 15.52 65.25 -30.72
C GLY A 1013 14.29 65.74 -29.95
N ASN A 1014 13.44 66.57 -30.58
CA ASN A 1014 12.26 67.15 -29.91
C ASN A 1014 11.19 66.08 -29.57
N THR A 1015 10.26 66.40 -28.65
CA THR A 1015 9.16 65.50 -28.22
C THR A 1015 8.32 64.97 -29.41
N LEU A 1016 8.31 65.70 -30.52
CA LEU A 1016 7.64 65.35 -31.78
C LEU A 1016 8.47 64.42 -32.69
N GLN A 1017 9.80 64.47 -32.67
CA GLN A 1017 10.73 63.73 -33.52
C GLN A 1017 11.01 62.31 -33.00
N THR A 1018 10.94 62.10 -31.68
CA THR A 1018 11.09 60.78 -31.04
C THR A 1018 9.99 59.76 -31.46
N THR A 1019 8.97 60.20 -32.19
CA THR A 1019 7.70 59.46 -32.42
C THR A 1019 7.64 58.66 -33.73
N SER A 1020 8.72 58.55 -34.51
CA SER A 1020 8.72 57.81 -35.79
C SER A 1020 8.60 56.27 -35.67
N LEU A 1021 8.22 55.71 -34.51
CA LEU A 1021 8.15 54.25 -34.28
C LEU A 1021 6.75 53.75 -33.85
N ARG A 1022 5.94 53.44 -34.87
CA ARG A 1022 5.02 52.28 -35.06
C ARG A 1022 3.92 51.88 -34.05
N ASN A 1023 3.65 52.52 -32.91
CA ASN A 1023 2.58 52.08 -31.97
C ASN A 1023 1.41 53.07 -31.78
N PHE A 1024 0.16 52.57 -31.91
CA PHE A 1024 -1.09 53.36 -31.87
C PHE A 1024 -1.36 54.04 -30.51
N SER A 1025 -1.02 53.38 -29.40
CA SER A 1025 -1.15 53.93 -28.04
C SER A 1025 -0.23 55.14 -27.80
N LYS A 1026 0.90 55.20 -28.52
CA LYS A 1026 1.87 56.30 -28.42
C LYS A 1026 1.40 57.56 -29.17
N ARG A 1027 0.50 57.43 -30.16
CA ARG A 1027 -0.08 58.57 -30.91
C ARG A 1027 -1.01 59.44 -30.07
N LYS A 1028 -1.91 58.85 -29.27
CA LYS A 1028 -2.87 59.60 -28.43
C LYS A 1028 -2.19 60.48 -27.38
N ALA A 1029 -1.14 59.97 -26.74
CA ALA A 1029 -0.35 60.73 -25.79
C ALA A 1029 0.29 61.99 -26.41
N VAL A 1030 0.67 61.91 -27.70
CA VAL A 1030 1.26 63.01 -28.47
C VAL A 1030 0.20 63.99 -28.97
N GLU A 1031 -0.96 63.51 -29.43
CA GLU A 1031 -2.11 64.36 -29.82
C GLU A 1031 -2.51 65.30 -28.68
N VAL A 1032 -2.52 64.81 -27.44
CA VAL A 1032 -2.81 65.61 -26.24
C VAL A 1032 -1.74 66.68 -25.96
N ALA A 1033 -0.47 66.40 -26.24
CA ALA A 1033 0.61 67.39 -26.10
C ALA A 1033 0.52 68.48 -27.19
N VAL A 1034 0.17 68.10 -28.42
CA VAL A 1034 -0.02 69.01 -29.55
C VAL A 1034 -1.27 69.89 -29.38
N ASP A 1035 -2.39 69.34 -28.90
CA ASP A 1035 -3.65 70.08 -28.73
C ASP A 1035 -3.54 71.21 -27.70
N ARG A 1036 -2.64 71.08 -26.71
CA ARG A 1036 -2.35 72.15 -25.73
C ARG A 1036 -1.41 73.22 -26.26
N LEU A 1037 -0.45 72.86 -27.11
CA LEU A 1037 0.41 73.81 -27.84
C LEU A 1037 -0.41 74.68 -28.80
N GLY A 1038 -1.39 74.08 -29.48
CA GLY A 1038 -2.33 74.82 -30.35
C GLY A 1038 -3.24 75.81 -29.62
N LYS A 1039 -3.43 75.67 -28.30
CA LYS A 1039 -4.20 76.61 -27.47
C LYS A 1039 -3.37 77.76 -26.90
N ARG A 1040 -2.05 77.60 -26.73
CA ARG A 1040 -1.12 78.67 -26.29
C ARG A 1040 -0.64 79.58 -27.42
N SER A 1041 -0.71 79.16 -28.69
CA SER A 1041 -0.39 80.02 -29.84
C SER A 1041 -1.54 80.94 -30.28
N LYS A 1042 -2.66 80.97 -29.54
CA LYS A 1042 -3.85 81.80 -29.80
C LYS A 1042 -4.17 82.80 -28.66
N SER A 1043 -3.27 82.95 -27.69
CA SER A 1043 -3.24 84.05 -26.70
C SER A 1043 -1.91 84.75 -26.83
#